data_AF-A0A9D5VPH7-F1
#
_entry.id   AF-A0A9D5VPH7-F1
#
_cell.length_a   1.000
_cell.length_b   1.000
_cell.length_c   1.000
_cell.angle_alpha   90.00
_cell.angle_beta   90.00
_cell.angle_gamma   90.00
#
_symmetry.space_group_name_H-M   'P 1'
#
loop_
_entity.id
_entity.type
_entity.pdbx_description
1 polymer ?
#
loop_
_entity_poly.entity_id
_entity_poly.type
_entity_poly.pdbx_seq_one_letter_code
_entity_poly.pdbx_strand_id
1 'polypeptide(L)'
;MDRLLLVFVSLVCFSLSLMLSVYASVDPQHLGEEIAKRLSRVYEFDRLKKMVEKNPQVKIYLFGGTAAAFAHYVRWDLERGEQGYPYFSSRFDYDINNIYKANQDLDIVIDAPDKQSFAQVSSEIKELLRPTWSSAIDIHPLSDFKGNEDFLKQNNDSNSIGLIDLSAEENAVGDINKSHDFLRDVADARIEYYYDPKRHQQSSRVKEGKNPEILSAIRLLNKAIQYDLDIPASSMENLKKVIEEFDPKDPRSKEEYVVYWINKNALKLVHNGQDLHKAYALLEQLGLKAKLQSYGQKDGLALWLQKAPLSPQNRDISKLACKSAKSAEKLFASTFPQGKPIILSHETRSFDAYDSIMSSRKGTPNVFISRNNTPGESAAYGDGLYTRLGLQGGTGSGITIRFTLSPKACEGIDFKRVDSGILILNRDVISVRDEDLGIGMKDYIVQTLQGNTIFDHTNLSFEKKATTMALKKIKEHAFTENDLQDFFQATKPISFQNENTKKLLRALLDHDPFQTSWGHTKELHQAISTGDDVLASALLDQQPVSKSYFSFYFSPDGALTIVPNLLTFAISKGLKQTTEKMLANTHFNINGTVQGEKTPLITAIETQNEALALKLIQAGSDVTVSVSGQNGYSKDILQLAIDHGMDSLLNPILTKMGTPINQVSTNSYRMSPLSYAISNKKESCALTLLQSGADPNLMNPLALAIHYNLKSVVNWLLQNPATDLNKVDNQGVSPLAYALSMKREKMALQLIKAGADVNGATNGLQRGKATILQLAMTHDMSQVLELLLNNPAVDLNNDFNLPPLAQALQLKNEAVALKLLQHGADPAHAHALTMAACYGMDSMVDLLLKDPRVDVNESCPFWGGKGPLACALEGYHEAMALKLIQAGADVLVPAHDEQKSATILDLAIKRSLPKVVDAILKNRQIDLNHMPSLPLYEALWRKNETIFQALKNAGANGMADFQFLLNKSKAYTIGNNYNEDIVHLLNWLSPVPADLLSEMLYLAIINKNQWVAFKLIDKGANLDKSLKFPKENGQKQRSLLSWAKKYKLSLVAKKIASLQESAQGEQGEQSRPSEHGKLFSRLLKLVNPSAALKTPVPQCL
;
A
#
# COMPACT_ATOMS: atom_id res chain seq x y z
N MET A 1 12.79 47.70 -82.80
CA MET A 1 12.37 46.30 -83.06
C MET A 1 13.27 45.34 -82.30
N ASP A 2 14.61 45.40 -82.44
CA ASP A 2 15.51 44.42 -81.80
C ASP A 2 15.48 44.41 -80.26
N ARG A 3 15.30 45.56 -79.60
CA ARG A 3 15.12 45.59 -78.13
C ARG A 3 13.78 45.00 -77.67
N LEU A 4 12.73 45.13 -78.48
CA LEU A 4 11.43 44.52 -78.19
C LEU A 4 11.48 43.01 -78.46
N LEU A 5 12.20 42.58 -79.49
CA LEU A 5 12.45 41.16 -79.77
C LEU A 5 13.30 40.52 -78.66
N LEU A 6 14.32 41.22 -78.15
CA LEU A 6 15.14 40.72 -77.03
C LEU A 6 14.33 40.59 -75.73
N VAL A 7 13.45 41.55 -75.44
CA VAL A 7 12.57 41.49 -74.26
C VAL A 7 11.52 40.39 -74.42
N PHE A 8 10.97 40.20 -75.62
CA PHE A 8 10.00 39.14 -75.91
C PHE A 8 10.65 37.74 -75.85
N VAL A 9 11.83 37.56 -76.42
CA VAL A 9 12.61 36.30 -76.31
C VAL A 9 13.02 36.06 -74.85
N SER A 10 13.42 37.10 -74.11
CA SER A 10 13.74 36.96 -72.69
C SER A 10 12.52 36.62 -71.84
N LEU A 11 11.34 37.19 -72.13
CA LEU A 11 10.08 36.85 -71.46
C LEU A 11 9.60 35.45 -71.81
N VAL A 12 9.75 35.01 -73.06
CA VAL A 12 9.42 33.65 -73.50
C VAL A 12 10.40 32.64 -72.90
N CYS A 13 11.70 32.93 -72.86
CA CYS A 13 12.69 32.08 -72.19
C CYS A 13 12.52 32.08 -70.67
N PHE A 14 12.13 33.21 -70.05
CA PHE A 14 11.87 33.29 -68.62
C PHE A 14 10.55 32.62 -68.22
N SER A 15 9.54 32.63 -69.09
CA SER A 15 8.29 31.89 -68.88
C SER A 15 8.42 30.41 -69.23
N LEU A 16 9.23 30.03 -70.24
CA LEU A 16 9.63 28.64 -70.46
C LEU A 16 10.53 28.13 -69.33
N SER A 17 11.45 28.93 -68.80
CA SER A 17 12.27 28.52 -67.65
C SER A 17 11.45 28.50 -66.36
N LEU A 18 10.46 29.38 -66.17
CA LEU A 18 9.50 29.25 -65.06
C LEU A 18 8.65 27.98 -65.22
N MET A 19 8.13 27.70 -66.42
CA MET A 19 7.36 26.49 -66.72
C MET A 19 8.19 25.20 -66.60
N LEU A 20 9.49 25.25 -66.94
CA LEU A 20 10.44 24.13 -66.78
C LEU A 20 11.02 24.03 -65.35
N SER A 21 10.94 25.09 -64.56
CA SER A 21 11.34 25.10 -63.13
C SER A 21 10.20 24.77 -62.17
N VAL A 22 8.99 24.57 -62.69
CA VAL A 22 7.83 24.11 -61.91
C VAL A 22 7.73 22.59 -62.14
N TYR A 23 8.26 21.85 -61.17
CA TYR A 23 8.44 20.39 -61.10
C TYR A 23 9.45 19.81 -62.09
N ALA A 24 10.73 19.78 -61.69
CA ALA A 24 11.64 18.80 -62.25
C ALA A 24 11.16 17.41 -61.79
N SER A 25 10.32 16.76 -62.59
CA SER A 25 9.93 15.36 -62.40
C SER A 25 11.20 14.49 -62.48
N VAL A 26 11.42 13.64 -61.49
CA VAL A 26 12.50 12.65 -61.56
C VAL A 26 12.15 11.66 -62.67
N ASP A 27 13.10 11.30 -63.55
CA ASP A 27 12.83 10.32 -64.60
C ASP A 27 12.32 8.99 -63.99
N PRO A 28 11.12 8.49 -64.38
CA PRO A 28 10.53 7.30 -63.74
C PRO A 28 11.40 6.05 -63.84
N GLN A 29 12.10 5.85 -64.95
CA GLN A 29 12.98 4.70 -65.13
C GLN A 29 14.18 4.80 -64.19
N HIS A 30 14.84 5.95 -64.15
CA HIS A 30 15.92 6.23 -63.20
C HIS A 30 15.48 6.07 -61.75
N LEU A 31 14.29 6.57 -61.39
CA LEU A 31 13.71 6.42 -60.07
C LEU A 31 13.52 4.94 -59.69
N GLY A 32 13.00 4.12 -60.63
CA GLY A 32 12.83 2.68 -60.42
C GLY A 32 14.15 1.95 -60.15
N GLU A 33 15.20 2.28 -60.89
CA GLU A 33 16.55 1.74 -60.67
C GLU A 33 17.11 2.14 -59.30
N GLU A 34 16.95 3.40 -58.92
CA GLU A 34 17.43 3.90 -57.63
C GLU A 34 16.67 3.27 -56.45
N ILE A 35 15.35 3.08 -56.58
CA ILE A 35 14.57 2.35 -55.57
C ILE A 35 15.16 0.97 -55.33
N ALA A 36 15.45 0.20 -56.38
CA ALA A 36 16.03 -1.13 -56.25
C ALA A 36 17.42 -1.11 -55.59
N LYS A 37 18.32 -0.21 -56.03
CA LYS A 37 19.69 -0.08 -55.49
C LYS A 37 19.72 0.30 -54.01
N ARG A 38 18.73 1.06 -53.55
CA ARG A 38 18.70 1.65 -52.21
C ARG A 38 18.01 0.75 -51.18
N LEU A 39 17.34 -0.34 -51.59
CA LEU A 39 16.73 -1.31 -50.68
C LEU A 39 17.72 -1.83 -49.64
N SER A 40 18.93 -2.22 -50.07
CA SER A 40 19.97 -2.76 -49.18
C SER A 40 20.57 -1.74 -48.21
N ARG A 41 20.33 -0.44 -48.43
CA ARG A 41 20.75 0.60 -47.50
C ARG A 41 19.88 0.61 -46.24
N VAL A 42 18.65 0.08 -46.32
CA VAL A 42 17.78 -0.13 -45.16
C VAL A 42 18.11 -1.48 -44.54
N TYR A 43 18.65 -1.45 -43.33
CA TYR A 43 19.16 -2.65 -42.65
C TYR A 43 18.11 -3.77 -42.55
N GLU A 44 16.89 -3.43 -42.18
CA GLU A 44 15.77 -4.36 -42.12
C GLU A 44 15.47 -5.00 -43.48
N PHE A 45 15.51 -4.22 -44.57
CA PHE A 45 15.21 -4.71 -45.91
C PHE A 45 16.33 -5.59 -46.44
N ASP A 46 17.59 -5.27 -46.14
CA ASP A 46 18.73 -6.14 -46.44
C ASP A 46 18.61 -7.52 -45.74
N ARG A 47 18.14 -7.54 -44.48
CA ARG A 47 17.90 -8.80 -43.77
C ARG A 47 16.71 -9.58 -44.32
N LEU A 48 15.63 -8.89 -44.69
CA LEU A 48 14.49 -9.53 -45.38
C LEU A 48 14.92 -10.11 -46.73
N LYS A 49 15.77 -9.40 -47.48
CA LYS A 49 16.36 -9.89 -48.74
C LYS A 49 17.18 -11.16 -48.51
N LYS A 50 18.09 -11.16 -47.52
CA LYS A 50 18.86 -12.36 -47.12
C LYS A 50 17.99 -13.54 -46.66
N MET A 51 16.83 -13.26 -46.09
CA MET A 51 15.87 -14.30 -45.70
C MET A 51 15.17 -14.92 -46.92
N VAL A 52 14.87 -14.10 -47.95
CA VAL A 52 14.35 -14.58 -49.25
C VAL A 52 15.41 -15.35 -50.03
N GLU A 53 16.68 -14.93 -50.00
CA GLU A 53 17.79 -15.67 -50.63
C GLU A 53 17.92 -17.11 -50.10
N LYS A 54 17.59 -17.32 -48.81
CA LYS A 54 17.55 -18.65 -48.18
C LYS A 54 16.30 -19.46 -48.55
N ASN A 55 15.25 -18.81 -49.05
CA ASN A 55 13.96 -19.40 -49.39
C ASN A 55 13.53 -18.94 -50.79
N PRO A 56 14.19 -19.41 -51.87
CA PRO A 56 14.01 -18.87 -53.24
C PRO A 56 12.60 -19.05 -53.83
N GLN A 57 11.74 -19.86 -53.19
CA GLN A 57 10.35 -20.07 -53.57
C GLN A 57 9.41 -18.99 -53.00
N VAL A 58 9.91 -18.10 -52.14
CA VAL A 58 9.13 -17.04 -51.50
C VAL A 58 9.58 -15.67 -52.02
N LYS A 59 8.65 -14.77 -52.28
CA LYS A 59 8.94 -13.35 -52.54
C LYS A 59 8.28 -12.46 -51.49
N ILE A 60 8.93 -11.35 -51.16
CA ILE A 60 8.43 -10.37 -50.20
C ILE A 60 8.36 -9.01 -50.88
N TYR A 61 7.20 -8.37 -50.76
CA TYR A 61 6.94 -7.05 -51.31
C TYR A 61 6.59 -6.07 -50.19
N LEU A 62 7.13 -4.86 -50.27
CA LEU A 62 6.50 -3.71 -49.61
C LEU A 62 5.23 -3.38 -50.38
N PHE A 63 4.15 -3.07 -49.67
CA PHE A 63 2.85 -2.88 -50.30
C PHE A 63 2.16 -1.56 -49.91
N GLY A 64 1.43 -0.96 -50.86
CA GLY A 64 0.54 0.16 -50.63
C GLY A 64 1.24 1.36 -50.01
N GLY A 65 0.75 1.83 -48.85
CA GLY A 65 1.34 2.96 -48.14
C GLY A 65 2.81 2.75 -47.76
N THR A 66 3.23 1.49 -47.58
CA THR A 66 4.60 1.13 -47.26
C THR A 66 5.52 1.20 -48.48
N ALA A 67 5.06 0.74 -49.64
CA ALA A 67 5.76 0.94 -50.90
C ALA A 67 5.88 2.45 -51.22
N ALA A 68 4.77 3.18 -51.09
CA ALA A 68 4.73 4.62 -51.33
C ALA A 68 5.71 5.40 -50.45
N ALA A 69 5.80 5.08 -49.16
CA ALA A 69 6.70 5.75 -48.24
C ALA A 69 8.16 5.67 -48.68
N PHE A 70 8.62 4.46 -49.02
CA PHE A 70 9.99 4.26 -49.48
C PHE A 70 10.26 4.89 -50.84
N ALA A 71 9.34 4.74 -51.79
CA ALA A 71 9.49 5.30 -53.13
C ALA A 71 9.56 6.84 -53.11
N HIS A 72 8.66 7.49 -52.38
CA HIS A 72 8.68 8.95 -52.20
C HIS A 72 9.93 9.40 -51.43
N TYR A 73 10.43 8.59 -50.50
CA TYR A 73 11.69 8.87 -49.80
C TYR A 73 12.91 8.85 -50.72
N VAL A 74 13.01 7.83 -51.58
CA VAL A 74 14.09 7.73 -52.58
C VAL A 74 14.01 8.89 -53.56
N ARG A 75 12.81 9.24 -54.04
CA ARG A 75 12.59 10.40 -54.92
C ARG A 75 13.14 11.68 -54.29
N TRP A 76 12.83 11.93 -53.02
CA TRP A 76 13.33 13.13 -52.34
C TRP A 76 14.85 13.14 -52.15
N ASP A 77 15.46 12.00 -51.85
CA ASP A 77 16.92 11.96 -51.74
C ASP A 77 17.61 12.22 -53.09
N LEU A 78 16.96 11.87 -54.22
CA LEU A 78 17.41 12.26 -55.56
C LEU A 78 17.24 13.76 -55.80
N GLU A 79 16.06 14.32 -55.53
CA GLU A 79 15.79 15.77 -55.64
C GLU A 79 16.76 16.61 -54.78
N ARG A 80 17.16 16.09 -53.60
CA ARG A 80 18.15 16.71 -52.72
C ARG A 80 19.51 16.87 -53.38
N GLY A 81 20.00 15.83 -54.07
CA GLY A 81 21.32 15.82 -54.70
C GLY A 81 21.44 16.83 -55.84
N GLU A 82 20.34 17.11 -56.54
CA GLU A 82 20.33 17.93 -57.76
C GLU A 82 20.02 19.42 -57.52
N GLN A 83 19.20 19.75 -56.50
CA GLN A 83 18.64 21.11 -56.35
C GLN A 83 19.28 21.98 -55.25
N GLY A 84 20.30 21.50 -54.52
CA GLY A 84 21.12 22.33 -53.63
C GLY A 84 20.39 22.96 -52.42
N TYR A 85 19.24 22.43 -52.03
CA TYR A 85 18.47 22.91 -50.89
C TYR A 85 19.19 22.70 -49.54
N PRO A 86 19.03 23.62 -48.57
CA PRO A 86 19.57 23.47 -47.21
C PRO A 86 18.74 22.43 -46.43
N TYR A 87 19.27 21.21 -46.31
CA TYR A 87 18.59 20.09 -45.65
C TYR A 87 19.42 19.46 -44.53
N PHE A 88 18.73 18.87 -43.55
CA PHE A 88 19.35 18.19 -42.42
C PHE A 88 19.82 16.78 -42.81
N SER A 89 21.13 16.59 -42.94
CA SER A 89 21.73 15.30 -43.35
C SER A 89 21.32 14.13 -42.46
N SER A 90 21.11 14.37 -41.15
CA SER A 90 20.76 13.36 -40.15
C SER A 90 19.30 12.87 -40.18
N ARG A 91 18.45 13.45 -41.03
CA ARG A 91 17.04 13.03 -41.20
C ARG A 91 16.80 12.22 -42.48
N PHE A 92 17.84 12.13 -43.31
CA PHE A 92 17.78 11.56 -44.65
C PHE A 92 18.78 10.39 -44.79
N ASP A 93 18.80 9.49 -43.81
CA ASP A 93 19.52 8.21 -43.85
C ASP A 93 18.57 7.07 -44.23
N TYR A 94 19.11 5.92 -44.64
CA TYR A 94 18.27 4.77 -44.98
C TYR A 94 17.82 4.01 -43.72
N ASP A 95 17.27 4.75 -42.76
CA ASP A 95 16.72 4.18 -41.54
C ASP A 95 15.22 3.93 -41.68
N ILE A 96 14.76 2.72 -41.32
CA ILE A 96 13.34 2.37 -41.43
C ILE A 96 12.44 3.30 -40.60
N ASN A 97 12.90 3.80 -39.44
CA ASN A 97 12.07 4.71 -38.64
C ASN A 97 11.95 6.10 -39.26
N ASN A 98 12.98 6.55 -39.98
CA ASN A 98 12.98 7.85 -40.65
C ASN A 98 12.16 7.83 -41.94
N ILE A 99 12.22 6.73 -42.71
CA ILE A 99 11.40 6.54 -43.91
C ILE A 99 9.91 6.51 -43.56
N TYR A 100 9.54 5.73 -42.54
CA TYR A 100 8.16 5.38 -42.28
C TYR A 100 7.50 6.13 -41.12
N LYS A 101 8.18 7.14 -40.53
CA LYS A 101 7.72 7.96 -39.39
C LYS A 101 6.93 7.13 -38.38
N ALA A 102 7.60 6.43 -37.45
CA ALA A 102 7.17 5.50 -36.36
C ALA A 102 5.66 5.20 -36.05
N ASN A 103 4.72 6.05 -36.43
CA ASN A 103 3.27 5.96 -36.34
C ASN A 103 2.56 5.40 -37.60
N GLN A 104 3.28 5.10 -38.69
CA GLN A 104 2.70 4.37 -39.83
C GLN A 104 2.61 2.87 -39.51
N ASP A 105 1.62 2.17 -40.05
CA ASP A 105 1.56 0.69 -40.00
C ASP A 105 2.45 0.14 -41.14
N LEU A 106 3.09 -1.03 -40.98
CA LEU A 106 3.99 -1.63 -41.97
C LEU A 106 3.27 -2.76 -42.71
N ASP A 107 2.99 -2.55 -43.99
CA ASP A 107 2.26 -3.46 -44.87
C ASP A 107 3.23 -4.27 -45.74
N ILE A 108 3.26 -5.59 -45.53
CA ILE A 108 4.10 -6.53 -46.25
C ILE A 108 3.22 -7.56 -46.97
N VAL A 109 3.54 -7.85 -48.22
CA VAL A 109 2.91 -8.91 -49.00
C VAL A 109 3.91 -10.03 -49.27
N ILE A 110 3.50 -11.28 -49.07
CA ILE A 110 4.34 -12.45 -49.30
C ILE A 110 3.72 -13.31 -50.41
N ASP A 111 4.48 -13.58 -51.47
CA ASP A 111 4.13 -14.62 -52.46
C ASP A 111 4.84 -15.91 -52.04
N ALA A 112 4.09 -16.88 -51.52
CA ALA A 112 4.61 -18.15 -51.02
C ALA A 112 3.86 -19.33 -51.68
N PRO A 113 4.51 -20.48 -51.88
CA PRO A 113 3.93 -21.62 -52.61
C PRO A 113 2.78 -22.30 -51.86
N ASP A 114 2.76 -22.19 -50.53
CA ASP A 114 1.78 -22.84 -49.66
C ASP A 114 1.57 -22.04 -48.35
N LYS A 115 0.51 -22.39 -47.61
CA LYS A 115 0.13 -21.72 -46.36
C LYS A 115 1.15 -21.90 -45.23
N GLN A 116 1.89 -23.01 -45.20
CA GLN A 116 2.88 -23.29 -44.16
C GLN A 116 4.12 -22.41 -44.40
N SER A 117 4.61 -22.34 -45.63
CA SER A 117 5.68 -21.44 -46.05
C SER A 117 5.32 -19.97 -45.77
N PHE A 118 4.08 -19.55 -46.07
CA PHE A 118 3.58 -18.21 -45.73
C PHE A 118 3.62 -17.95 -44.21
N ALA A 119 3.10 -18.89 -43.41
CA ALA A 119 3.02 -18.72 -41.95
C ALA A 119 4.40 -18.68 -41.30
N GLN A 120 5.33 -19.52 -41.76
CA GLN A 120 6.71 -19.54 -41.29
C GLN A 120 7.40 -18.21 -41.55
N VAL A 121 7.44 -17.76 -42.81
CA VAL A 121 8.10 -16.51 -43.18
C VAL A 121 7.43 -15.32 -42.51
N SER A 122 6.09 -15.30 -42.41
CA SER A 122 5.36 -14.26 -41.67
C SER A 122 5.80 -14.16 -40.20
N SER A 123 6.07 -15.29 -39.55
CA SER A 123 6.56 -15.31 -38.16
C SER A 123 7.98 -14.77 -38.07
N GLU A 124 8.87 -15.20 -38.96
CA GLU A 124 10.28 -14.75 -39.02
C GLU A 124 10.38 -13.25 -39.27
N ILE A 125 9.57 -12.69 -40.19
CA ILE A 125 9.49 -11.24 -40.43
C ILE A 125 9.07 -10.49 -39.17
N LYS A 126 8.04 -10.98 -38.47
CA LYS A 126 7.56 -10.34 -37.23
C LYS A 126 8.62 -10.39 -36.14
N GLU A 127 9.35 -11.48 -35.99
CA GLU A 127 10.48 -11.57 -35.06
C GLU A 127 11.62 -10.63 -35.43
N LEU A 128 11.93 -10.52 -36.71
CA LEU A 128 13.01 -9.67 -37.22
C LEU A 128 12.73 -8.17 -36.97
N LEU A 129 11.49 -7.74 -37.23
CA LEU A 129 11.12 -6.33 -37.26
C LEU A 129 10.56 -5.80 -35.93
N ARG A 130 9.93 -6.65 -35.08
CA ARG A 130 9.38 -6.21 -33.77
C ARG A 130 10.37 -5.49 -32.85
N PRO A 131 11.68 -5.84 -32.81
CA PRO A 131 12.64 -5.11 -31.99
C PRO A 131 12.85 -3.66 -32.43
N THR A 132 12.67 -3.34 -33.71
CA THR A 132 12.93 -2.02 -34.28
C THR A 132 11.66 -1.24 -34.65
N TRP A 133 10.52 -1.93 -34.80
CA TRP A 133 9.24 -1.36 -35.21
C TRP A 133 8.19 -1.40 -34.08
N SER A 134 7.58 -0.25 -33.77
CA SER A 134 6.63 -0.13 -32.65
C SER A 134 5.15 -0.15 -33.06
N SER A 135 4.85 0.03 -34.35
CA SER A 135 3.48 0.05 -34.91
C SER A 135 3.05 -1.33 -35.43
N ALA A 136 1.84 -1.45 -35.96
CA ALA A 136 1.35 -2.72 -36.50
C ALA A 136 2.21 -3.17 -37.69
N ILE A 137 2.41 -4.49 -37.81
CA ILE A 137 3.03 -5.14 -38.96
C ILE A 137 1.97 -6.07 -39.55
N ASP A 138 1.38 -5.64 -40.65
CA ASP A 138 0.32 -6.34 -41.34
C ASP A 138 0.94 -7.10 -42.51
N ILE A 139 0.80 -8.43 -42.48
CA ILE A 139 1.40 -9.34 -43.45
C ILE A 139 0.28 -10.09 -44.15
N HIS A 140 0.24 -9.98 -45.48
CA HIS A 140 -0.80 -10.56 -46.32
C HIS A 140 -0.20 -11.49 -47.37
N PRO A 141 -0.84 -12.62 -47.70
CA PRO A 141 -0.40 -13.43 -48.84
C PRO A 141 -0.77 -12.73 -50.16
N LEU A 142 0.07 -12.83 -51.19
CA LEU A 142 -0.20 -12.19 -52.48
C LEU A 142 -1.49 -12.73 -53.15
N SER A 143 -1.86 -13.97 -52.83
CA SER A 143 -3.13 -14.59 -53.25
C SER A 143 -4.36 -13.82 -52.77
N ASP A 144 -4.29 -13.10 -51.65
CA ASP A 144 -5.41 -12.29 -51.15
C ASP A 144 -5.71 -11.09 -52.04
N PHE A 145 -4.82 -10.76 -52.99
CA PHE A 145 -5.02 -9.67 -53.94
C PHE A 145 -5.19 -10.16 -55.39
N LYS A 146 -4.52 -11.28 -55.76
CA LYS A 146 -4.69 -11.91 -57.08
C LYS A 146 -6.10 -12.49 -57.22
N GLY A 147 -6.97 -11.81 -57.99
CA GLY A 147 -8.36 -12.25 -58.23
C GLY A 147 -9.35 -11.90 -57.12
N ASN A 148 -8.92 -11.15 -56.09
CA ASN A 148 -9.81 -10.63 -55.08
C ASN A 148 -10.54 -9.39 -55.60
N GLU A 149 -11.70 -9.63 -56.21
CA GLU A 149 -12.58 -8.55 -56.66
C GLU A 149 -12.92 -7.59 -55.52
N ASP A 150 -12.94 -8.02 -54.26
CA ASP A 150 -13.40 -7.23 -53.13
C ASP A 150 -12.45 -6.09 -52.73
N PHE A 151 -11.13 -6.34 -52.76
CA PHE A 151 -10.13 -5.29 -52.53
C PHE A 151 -10.14 -4.26 -53.68
N LEU A 152 -10.20 -4.77 -54.92
CA LEU A 152 -10.25 -3.92 -56.11
C LEU A 152 -11.57 -3.16 -56.25
N LYS A 153 -12.65 -3.62 -55.60
CA LYS A 153 -13.96 -2.96 -55.58
C LYS A 153 -13.99 -1.70 -54.71
N GLN A 154 -13.02 -1.51 -53.82
CA GLN A 154 -13.00 -0.36 -52.92
C GLN A 154 -12.44 0.89 -53.61
N ASN A 155 -12.91 2.07 -53.21
CA ASN A 155 -12.27 3.33 -53.51
C ASN A 155 -10.83 3.32 -52.95
N ASN A 156 -9.86 3.60 -53.80
CA ASN A 156 -8.43 3.57 -53.47
C ASN A 156 -7.69 4.72 -54.17
N ASP A 157 -6.39 4.77 -53.97
CA ASP A 157 -5.49 5.78 -54.53
C ASP A 157 -4.32 5.11 -55.23
N SER A 158 -3.66 5.81 -56.15
CA SER A 158 -2.52 5.27 -56.92
C SER A 158 -1.37 4.78 -56.05
N ASN A 159 -1.17 5.39 -54.88
CA ASN A 159 -0.17 4.97 -53.91
C ASN A 159 -0.64 3.81 -53.00
N SER A 160 -1.85 3.28 -53.16
CA SER A 160 -2.37 2.12 -52.39
C SER A 160 -2.24 0.80 -53.15
N ILE A 161 -1.88 0.83 -54.43
CA ILE A 161 -1.80 -0.36 -55.30
C ILE A 161 -0.37 -0.73 -55.71
N GLY A 162 0.61 0.11 -55.36
CA GLY A 162 2.03 -0.11 -55.62
C GLY A 162 2.65 -1.24 -54.80
N LEU A 163 3.61 -1.91 -55.40
CA LEU A 163 4.45 -2.98 -54.86
C LEU A 163 5.92 -2.67 -55.09
N ILE A 164 6.77 -3.03 -54.12
CA ILE A 164 8.22 -3.02 -54.28
C ILE A 164 8.76 -4.41 -53.87
N ASP A 165 9.26 -5.18 -54.84
CA ASP A 165 9.88 -6.49 -54.63
C ASP A 165 11.23 -6.32 -53.92
N LEU A 166 11.31 -6.78 -52.66
CA LEU A 166 12.54 -6.70 -51.86
C LEU A 166 13.66 -7.61 -52.37
N SER A 167 13.33 -8.60 -53.19
CA SER A 167 14.27 -9.57 -53.73
C SER A 167 14.81 -9.20 -55.12
N ALA A 168 14.20 -8.23 -55.79
CA ALA A 168 14.60 -7.80 -57.12
C ALA A 168 15.91 -6.97 -57.08
N GLU A 169 16.83 -7.27 -57.99
CA GLU A 169 18.04 -6.46 -58.20
C GLU A 169 17.79 -5.27 -59.16
N GLU A 170 16.83 -5.43 -60.07
CA GLU A 170 16.38 -4.42 -61.03
C GLU A 170 14.85 -4.49 -61.18
N ASN A 171 14.20 -3.40 -61.59
CA ASN A 171 12.75 -3.32 -61.82
C ASN A 171 11.91 -3.79 -60.61
N ALA A 172 12.32 -3.40 -59.41
CA ALA A 172 11.67 -3.80 -58.17
C ALA A 172 10.24 -3.25 -58.02
N VAL A 173 9.84 -2.23 -58.78
CA VAL A 173 8.56 -1.54 -58.62
C VAL A 173 7.50 -2.12 -59.57
N GLY A 174 6.30 -2.36 -59.05
CA GLY A 174 5.16 -2.78 -59.86
C GLY A 174 3.82 -2.40 -59.21
N ASP A 175 2.72 -2.82 -59.84
CA ASP A 175 1.35 -2.55 -59.37
C ASP A 175 0.55 -3.84 -59.26
N ILE A 176 -0.30 -3.95 -58.22
CA ILE A 176 -1.28 -5.03 -58.11
C ILE A 176 -2.29 -4.98 -59.26
N ASN A 177 -2.57 -3.79 -59.78
CA ASN A 177 -3.47 -3.58 -60.91
C ASN A 177 -2.74 -2.83 -62.04
N LYS A 178 -2.49 -3.52 -63.16
CA LYS A 178 -1.76 -3.00 -64.34
C LYS A 178 -2.39 -1.80 -65.06
N SER A 179 -3.55 -1.31 -64.61
CA SER A 179 -4.25 -0.16 -65.20
C SER A 179 -3.80 1.20 -64.68
N HIS A 180 -2.85 1.23 -63.75
CA HIS A 180 -2.29 2.44 -63.16
C HIS A 180 -0.77 2.40 -63.19
N ASP A 181 -0.13 3.54 -62.95
CA ASP A 181 1.32 3.70 -63.02
C ASP A 181 1.83 4.36 -61.72
N PHE A 182 1.98 3.54 -60.68
CA PHE A 182 2.45 3.99 -59.36
C PHE A 182 3.82 4.67 -59.43
N LEU A 183 4.75 4.11 -60.23
CA LEU A 183 6.11 4.64 -60.33
C LEU A 183 6.12 6.04 -60.93
N ARG A 184 5.31 6.27 -61.97
CA ARG A 184 5.14 7.59 -62.57
C ARG A 184 4.48 8.59 -61.63
N ASP A 185 3.44 8.21 -60.90
CA ASP A 185 2.82 9.09 -59.91
C ASP A 185 3.79 9.48 -58.80
N VAL A 186 4.66 8.56 -58.36
CA VAL A 186 5.74 8.90 -57.43
C VAL A 186 6.68 9.92 -58.06
N ALA A 187 7.19 9.65 -59.27
CA ALA A 187 8.10 10.53 -60.01
C ALA A 187 7.55 11.95 -60.22
N ASP A 188 6.27 12.06 -60.52
CA ASP A 188 5.56 13.31 -60.78
C ASP A 188 5.08 14.02 -59.51
N ALA A 189 5.38 13.51 -58.32
CA ALA A 189 4.88 14.02 -57.04
C ALA A 189 3.35 14.13 -56.96
N ARG A 190 2.66 13.15 -57.51
CA ARG A 190 1.22 13.14 -57.72
C ARG A 190 0.53 12.01 -56.95
N ILE A 191 -0.76 12.19 -56.66
CA ILE A 191 -1.63 11.11 -56.16
C ILE A 191 -3.04 11.21 -56.75
N GLU A 192 -3.51 10.12 -57.34
CA GLU A 192 -4.86 10.03 -57.92
C GLU A 192 -5.87 9.38 -56.97
N TYR A 193 -7.13 9.83 -57.05
CA TYR A 193 -8.25 9.23 -56.32
C TYR A 193 -9.17 8.45 -57.26
N TYR A 194 -9.18 7.13 -57.12
CA TYR A 194 -10.03 6.24 -57.90
C TYR A 194 -11.39 6.09 -57.20
N TYR A 195 -12.34 6.89 -57.68
CA TYR A 195 -13.69 6.97 -57.12
C TYR A 195 -14.72 6.26 -58.01
N ASP A 196 -15.28 5.17 -57.51
CA ASP A 196 -16.44 4.49 -58.10
C ASP A 196 -17.40 4.05 -56.98
N PRO A 197 -18.42 4.87 -56.66
CA PRO A 197 -19.31 4.60 -55.52
C PRO A 197 -20.14 3.33 -55.73
N LYS A 198 -20.53 3.01 -56.96
CA LYS A 198 -21.33 1.80 -57.25
C LYS A 198 -20.51 0.55 -57.02
N ARG A 199 -19.24 0.58 -57.40
CA ARG A 199 -18.30 -0.52 -57.17
C ARG A 199 -17.93 -0.64 -55.69
N HIS A 200 -17.69 0.48 -55.01
CA HIS A 200 -17.34 0.51 -53.58
C HIS A 200 -18.42 -0.13 -52.70
N GLN A 201 -19.69 0.18 -52.97
CA GLN A 201 -20.86 -0.39 -52.28
C GLN A 201 -20.98 -1.92 -52.43
N GLN A 202 -20.33 -2.52 -53.42
CA GLN A 202 -20.34 -3.98 -53.60
C GLN A 202 -19.33 -4.70 -52.69
N SER A 203 -18.35 -3.97 -52.12
CA SER A 203 -17.32 -4.58 -51.27
C SER A 203 -17.90 -5.12 -49.97
N SER A 204 -17.38 -6.25 -49.50
CA SER A 204 -17.79 -6.93 -48.27
C SER A 204 -17.67 -6.00 -47.06
N ARG A 205 -16.58 -5.22 -46.99
CA ARG A 205 -16.32 -4.28 -45.90
C ARG A 205 -17.34 -3.15 -45.83
N VAL A 206 -17.84 -2.67 -46.97
CA VAL A 206 -18.89 -1.64 -46.98
C VAL A 206 -20.23 -2.22 -46.55
N LYS A 207 -20.57 -3.42 -47.03
CA LYS A 207 -21.78 -4.16 -46.61
C LYS A 207 -21.79 -4.47 -45.11
N GLU A 208 -20.62 -4.67 -44.52
CA GLU A 208 -20.45 -4.90 -43.08
C GLU A 208 -20.38 -3.61 -42.24
N GLY A 209 -20.50 -2.41 -42.83
CA GLY A 209 -20.40 -1.11 -42.13
C GLY A 209 -18.96 -0.65 -41.83
N LYS A 210 -17.95 -1.46 -42.19
CA LYS A 210 -16.55 -1.29 -41.76
C LYS A 210 -15.65 -0.47 -42.69
N ASN A 211 -16.14 0.07 -43.81
CA ASN A 211 -15.31 0.87 -44.74
C ASN A 211 -16.07 1.98 -45.46
N PRO A 212 -16.68 2.93 -44.74
CA PRO A 212 -17.35 4.06 -45.38
C PRO A 212 -16.38 4.85 -46.27
N GLU A 213 -16.92 5.48 -47.32
CA GLU A 213 -16.17 6.21 -48.36
C GLU A 213 -15.22 7.28 -47.79
N ILE A 214 -15.55 7.85 -46.62
CA ILE A 214 -14.69 8.83 -45.95
C ILE A 214 -13.31 8.25 -45.57
N LEU A 215 -13.19 6.95 -45.28
CA LEU A 215 -11.91 6.35 -44.89
C LEU A 215 -10.92 6.32 -46.06
N SER A 216 -11.38 6.13 -47.31
CA SER A 216 -10.51 6.21 -48.49
C SER A 216 -10.04 7.64 -48.76
N ALA A 217 -10.93 8.64 -48.58
CA ALA A 217 -10.55 10.05 -48.69
C ALA A 217 -9.48 10.44 -47.64
N ILE A 218 -9.65 10.03 -46.37
CA ILE A 218 -8.65 10.29 -45.31
C ILE A 218 -7.32 9.59 -45.61
N ARG A 219 -7.33 8.35 -46.10
CA ARG A 219 -6.10 7.62 -46.49
C ARG A 219 -5.31 8.35 -47.58
N LEU A 220 -5.99 8.82 -48.63
CA LEU A 220 -5.36 9.59 -49.69
C LEU A 220 -4.79 10.90 -49.16
N LEU A 221 -5.57 11.67 -48.40
CA LEU A 221 -5.13 12.96 -47.85
C LEU A 221 -3.94 12.80 -46.92
N ASN A 222 -3.88 11.73 -46.12
CA ASN A 222 -2.72 11.41 -45.29
C ASN A 222 -1.45 11.29 -46.14
N LYS A 223 -1.50 10.56 -47.27
CA LYS A 223 -0.35 10.43 -48.17
C LYS A 223 -0.03 11.75 -48.86
N ALA A 224 -1.03 12.45 -49.39
CA ALA A 224 -0.83 13.74 -50.04
C ALA A 224 -0.13 14.75 -49.12
N ILE A 225 -0.58 14.85 -47.87
CA ILE A 225 -0.02 15.77 -46.87
C ILE A 225 1.35 15.30 -46.37
N GLN A 226 1.54 13.99 -46.15
CA GLN A 226 2.80 13.41 -45.68
C GLN A 226 3.93 13.52 -46.70
N TYR A 227 3.60 13.41 -47.98
CA TYR A 227 4.55 13.44 -49.09
C TYR A 227 4.51 14.74 -49.95
N ASP A 228 3.79 15.78 -49.51
CA ASP A 228 3.60 17.06 -50.25
C ASP A 228 3.22 16.81 -51.73
N LEU A 229 2.25 15.92 -51.96
CA LEU A 229 1.82 15.50 -53.30
C LEU A 229 0.69 16.36 -53.84
N ASP A 230 0.73 16.56 -55.14
CA ASP A 230 -0.34 17.22 -55.88
C ASP A 230 -1.50 16.27 -56.13
N ILE A 231 -2.70 16.77 -55.85
CA ILE A 231 -3.96 16.09 -56.12
C ILE A 231 -4.56 16.69 -57.40
N PRO A 232 -4.69 15.92 -58.50
CA PRO A 232 -5.26 16.42 -59.74
C PRO A 232 -6.68 16.99 -59.55
N ALA A 233 -7.07 17.97 -60.36
CA ALA A 233 -8.36 18.65 -60.23
C ALA A 233 -9.57 17.70 -60.25
N SER A 234 -9.53 16.65 -61.09
CA SER A 234 -10.57 15.61 -61.14
C SER A 234 -10.67 14.80 -59.85
N SER A 235 -9.53 14.43 -59.27
CA SER A 235 -9.46 13.74 -57.98
C SER A 235 -9.94 14.66 -56.85
N MET A 236 -9.60 15.95 -56.91
CA MET A 236 -10.06 16.96 -55.96
C MET A 236 -11.59 17.12 -55.96
N GLU A 237 -12.22 17.09 -57.13
CA GLU A 237 -13.68 17.14 -57.26
C GLU A 237 -14.34 15.90 -56.64
N ASN A 238 -13.80 14.71 -56.90
CA ASN A 238 -14.30 13.46 -56.31
C ASN A 238 -14.14 13.43 -54.78
N LEU A 239 -13.02 13.93 -54.25
CA LEU A 239 -12.81 14.06 -52.81
C LEU A 239 -13.82 15.00 -52.16
N LYS A 240 -14.11 16.15 -52.80
CA LYS A 240 -15.14 17.09 -52.32
C LYS A 240 -16.50 16.42 -52.21
N LYS A 241 -16.92 15.65 -53.22
CA LYS A 241 -18.19 14.90 -53.19
C LYS A 241 -18.28 13.96 -51.99
N VAL A 242 -17.25 13.12 -51.79
CA VAL A 242 -17.19 12.18 -50.65
C VAL A 242 -17.22 12.90 -49.30
N ILE A 243 -16.52 14.02 -49.18
CA ILE A 243 -16.43 14.79 -47.94
C ILE A 243 -17.73 15.55 -47.66
N GLU A 244 -18.39 16.10 -48.68
CA GLU A 244 -19.70 16.76 -48.56
C GLU A 244 -20.77 15.79 -48.07
N GLU A 245 -20.79 14.57 -48.58
CA GLU A 245 -21.73 13.49 -48.19
C GLU A 245 -21.46 12.93 -46.78
N PHE A 246 -20.24 13.04 -46.27
CA PHE A 246 -19.90 12.54 -44.94
C PHE A 246 -20.59 13.36 -43.83
N ASP A 247 -21.55 12.77 -43.12
CA ASP A 247 -22.15 13.36 -41.91
C ASP A 247 -21.59 12.71 -40.62
N PRO A 248 -20.84 13.47 -39.80
CA PRO A 248 -20.40 13.04 -38.45
C PRO A 248 -21.51 12.55 -37.53
N LYS A 249 -22.77 12.97 -37.77
CA LYS A 249 -23.91 12.63 -36.93
C LYS A 249 -24.63 11.34 -37.35
N ASP A 250 -24.40 10.84 -38.57
CA ASP A 250 -25.00 9.61 -39.10
C ASP A 250 -24.66 8.40 -38.18
N PRO A 251 -25.64 7.55 -37.82
CA PRO A 251 -25.41 6.35 -37.01
C PRO A 251 -24.29 5.44 -37.54
N ARG A 252 -24.15 5.29 -38.86
CA ARG A 252 -23.09 4.47 -39.50
C ARG A 252 -21.71 5.09 -39.28
N SER A 253 -21.64 6.42 -39.30
CA SER A 253 -20.42 7.14 -38.94
C SER A 253 -20.07 6.97 -37.46
N LYS A 254 -20.99 6.54 -36.59
CA LYS A 254 -20.76 6.39 -35.14
C LYS A 254 -20.46 4.95 -34.71
N GLU A 255 -20.34 4.01 -35.64
CA GLU A 255 -19.89 2.66 -35.33
C GLU A 255 -18.51 2.70 -34.66
N GLU A 256 -18.33 1.88 -33.61
CA GLU A 256 -17.14 1.90 -32.76
C GLU A 256 -15.84 1.75 -33.56
N TYR A 257 -15.83 0.86 -34.55
CA TYR A 257 -14.69 0.67 -35.46
C TYR A 257 -14.37 1.93 -36.27
N VAL A 258 -15.38 2.59 -36.84
CA VAL A 258 -15.22 3.78 -37.68
C VAL A 258 -14.71 4.95 -36.84
N VAL A 259 -15.27 5.14 -35.64
CA VAL A 259 -14.84 6.14 -34.67
C VAL A 259 -13.38 5.93 -34.26
N TYR A 260 -13.02 4.69 -33.92
CA TYR A 260 -11.64 4.33 -33.59
C TYR A 260 -10.69 4.59 -34.76
N TRP A 261 -11.05 4.13 -35.96
CA TRP A 261 -10.20 4.27 -37.15
C TRP A 261 -9.97 5.74 -37.51
N ILE A 262 -11.02 6.58 -37.50
CA ILE A 262 -10.92 8.00 -37.83
C ILE A 262 -10.08 8.71 -36.77
N ASN A 263 -10.31 8.47 -35.47
CA ASN A 263 -9.47 9.08 -34.42
C ASN A 263 -7.99 8.68 -34.54
N LYS A 264 -7.69 7.41 -34.87
CA LYS A 264 -6.31 6.94 -35.08
C LYS A 264 -5.67 7.54 -36.34
N ASN A 265 -6.37 7.52 -37.48
CA ASN A 265 -5.76 7.79 -38.78
C ASN A 265 -5.92 9.23 -39.26
N ALA A 266 -7.00 9.94 -38.91
CA ALA A 266 -7.14 11.35 -39.28
C ALA A 266 -6.22 12.26 -38.45
N LEU A 267 -5.73 11.80 -37.28
CA LEU A 267 -4.71 12.52 -36.52
C LEU A 267 -3.40 12.65 -37.31
N LYS A 268 -3.11 11.70 -38.20
CA LYS A 268 -1.92 11.75 -39.09
C LYS A 268 -1.98 12.92 -40.08
N LEU A 269 -3.17 13.42 -40.44
CA LEU A 269 -3.34 14.59 -41.31
C LEU A 269 -2.70 15.85 -40.71
N VAL A 270 -2.62 15.89 -39.38
CA VAL A 270 -2.05 17.01 -38.64
C VAL A 270 -0.70 16.67 -38.02
N HIS A 271 -0.35 15.41 -37.76
CA HIS A 271 0.98 15.06 -37.21
C HIS A 271 2.05 14.84 -38.29
N ASN A 272 1.71 14.19 -39.40
CA ASN A 272 2.69 13.69 -40.36
C ASN A 272 2.96 14.63 -41.54
N GLY A 273 2.24 15.75 -41.63
CA GLY A 273 2.32 16.66 -42.77
C GLY A 273 3.69 17.28 -42.94
N GLN A 274 4.17 17.33 -44.18
CA GLN A 274 5.42 18.01 -44.51
C GLN A 274 5.32 19.53 -44.32
N ASP A 275 4.15 20.10 -44.63
CA ASP A 275 3.81 21.50 -44.37
C ASP A 275 2.41 21.57 -43.73
N LEU A 276 2.36 21.81 -42.42
CA LEU A 276 1.11 21.87 -41.68
C LEU A 276 0.19 23.02 -42.11
N HIS A 277 0.77 24.14 -42.55
CA HIS A 277 -0.03 25.27 -43.03
C HIS A 277 -0.79 24.89 -44.31
N LYS A 278 -0.09 24.29 -45.29
CA LYS A 278 -0.73 23.77 -46.51
C LYS A 278 -1.76 22.69 -46.18
N ALA A 279 -1.43 21.77 -45.28
CA ALA A 279 -2.36 20.71 -44.86
C ALA A 279 -3.66 21.29 -44.28
N TYR A 280 -3.57 22.26 -43.37
CA TYR A 280 -4.74 22.91 -42.78
C TYR A 280 -5.57 23.67 -43.81
N ALA A 281 -4.91 24.41 -44.71
CA ALA A 281 -5.59 25.12 -45.79
C ALA A 281 -6.35 24.16 -46.70
N LEU A 282 -5.75 23.01 -47.04
CA LEU A 282 -6.41 21.97 -47.84
C LEU A 282 -7.63 21.36 -47.11
N LEU A 283 -7.49 21.04 -45.81
CA LEU A 283 -8.60 20.50 -45.01
C LEU A 283 -9.76 21.51 -44.85
N GLU A 284 -9.46 22.81 -44.78
CA GLU A 284 -10.44 23.89 -44.77
C GLU A 284 -11.12 24.04 -46.13
N GLN A 285 -10.34 24.05 -47.22
CA GLN A 285 -10.84 24.12 -48.60
C GLN A 285 -11.81 22.98 -48.94
N LEU A 286 -11.57 21.79 -48.37
CA LEU A 286 -12.43 20.62 -48.52
C LEU A 286 -13.64 20.60 -47.57
N GLY A 287 -13.70 21.50 -46.58
CA GLY A 287 -14.71 21.47 -45.52
C GLY A 287 -14.54 20.32 -44.51
N LEU A 288 -13.49 19.49 -44.66
CA LEU A 288 -13.25 18.32 -43.83
C LEU A 288 -12.84 18.68 -42.40
N LYS A 289 -12.09 19.78 -42.22
CA LYS A 289 -11.62 20.22 -40.90
C LYS A 289 -12.77 20.35 -39.89
N ALA A 290 -13.82 21.09 -40.24
CA ALA A 290 -14.97 21.33 -39.36
C ALA A 290 -15.72 20.02 -39.04
N LYS A 291 -15.86 19.13 -40.03
CA LYS A 291 -16.51 17.82 -39.86
C LYS A 291 -15.72 16.94 -38.89
N LEU A 292 -14.40 16.83 -39.05
CA LEU A 292 -13.54 16.05 -38.15
C LEU A 292 -13.45 16.66 -36.74
N GLN A 293 -13.46 18.00 -36.61
CA GLN A 293 -13.53 18.66 -35.31
C GLN A 293 -14.80 18.30 -34.53
N SER A 294 -15.94 18.18 -35.22
CA SER A 294 -17.21 17.79 -34.60
C SER A 294 -17.27 16.30 -34.22
N TYR A 295 -16.40 15.49 -34.84
CA TYR A 295 -16.38 14.04 -34.76
C TYR A 295 -15.34 13.50 -33.75
N GLY A 296 -14.17 14.13 -33.65
CA GLY A 296 -13.06 13.67 -32.84
C GLY A 296 -13.29 13.77 -31.33
N GLN A 297 -12.57 12.97 -30.55
CA GLN A 297 -12.60 13.07 -29.09
C GLN A 297 -12.02 14.41 -28.61
N LYS A 298 -12.59 14.96 -27.53
CA LYS A 298 -12.23 16.29 -26.99
C LYS A 298 -10.74 16.45 -26.69
N ASP A 299 -10.06 15.39 -26.28
CA ASP A 299 -8.63 15.40 -25.92
C ASP A 299 -7.73 14.76 -27.00
N GLY A 300 -8.29 14.43 -28.17
CA GLY A 300 -7.60 13.77 -29.29
C GLY A 300 -7.65 14.57 -30.59
N LEU A 301 -8.14 13.95 -31.66
CA LEU A 301 -8.21 14.56 -33.00
C LEU A 301 -8.89 15.94 -33.00
N ALA A 302 -9.99 16.11 -32.26
CA ALA A 302 -10.71 17.39 -32.23
C ALA A 302 -9.88 18.49 -31.57
N LEU A 303 -9.12 18.18 -30.50
CA LEU A 303 -8.21 19.13 -29.86
C LEU A 303 -7.15 19.63 -30.85
N TRP A 304 -6.52 18.71 -31.58
CA TRP A 304 -5.45 19.06 -32.51
C TRP A 304 -5.97 19.91 -33.67
N LEU A 305 -7.11 19.56 -34.27
CA LEU A 305 -7.69 20.34 -35.37
C LEU A 305 -8.17 21.74 -34.95
N GLN A 306 -8.37 22.02 -33.66
CA GLN A 306 -8.66 23.36 -33.14
C GLN A 306 -7.41 24.24 -33.00
N LYS A 307 -6.21 23.66 -33.04
CA LYS A 307 -4.94 24.40 -33.03
C LYS A 307 -4.66 24.93 -34.43
N ALA A 308 -4.18 26.16 -34.53
CA ALA A 308 -3.72 26.73 -35.80
C ALA A 308 -2.20 26.56 -35.90
N PRO A 309 -1.64 26.12 -37.04
CA PRO A 309 -0.21 26.16 -37.26
C PRO A 309 0.27 27.62 -37.37
N LEU A 310 1.53 27.88 -37.02
CA LEU A 310 2.16 29.18 -37.24
C LEU A 310 2.27 29.44 -38.76
N SER A 311 1.63 30.48 -39.27
CA SER A 311 1.61 30.80 -40.70
C SER A 311 2.88 31.52 -41.16
N PRO A 312 3.27 31.36 -42.44
CA PRO A 312 4.22 32.28 -43.09
C PRO A 312 3.55 33.64 -43.31
N GLN A 313 4.29 34.74 -43.18
CA GLN A 313 3.78 36.08 -43.53
C GLN A 313 3.96 36.43 -45.02
N ASN A 314 4.32 35.46 -45.87
CA ASN A 314 4.51 35.62 -47.33
C ASN A 314 5.39 36.83 -47.70
N ARG A 315 6.46 37.02 -46.92
CA ARG A 315 7.42 38.11 -47.10
C ARG A 315 8.76 37.51 -47.56
N ASP A 316 9.29 37.95 -48.70
CA ASP A 316 10.61 37.49 -49.18
C ASP A 316 11.72 38.01 -48.25
N ILE A 317 12.17 37.15 -47.32
CA ILE A 317 13.18 37.46 -46.30
C ILE A 317 14.51 37.87 -46.94
N SER A 318 14.81 37.36 -48.13
CA SER A 318 16.04 37.69 -48.85
C SER A 318 16.03 39.12 -49.40
N LYS A 319 14.84 39.65 -49.73
CA LYS A 319 14.65 40.97 -50.37
C LYS A 319 14.18 42.08 -49.45
N LEU A 320 13.89 41.80 -48.18
CA LEU A 320 13.38 42.78 -47.23
C LEU A 320 14.37 43.03 -46.10
N ALA A 321 15.28 43.98 -46.31
CA ALA A 321 16.12 44.53 -45.25
C ALA A 321 15.23 45.21 -44.20
N CYS A 322 15.33 44.79 -42.94
CA CYS A 322 14.75 45.53 -41.83
C CYS A 322 15.39 46.93 -41.79
N LYS A 323 14.68 47.96 -42.28
CA LYS A 323 15.23 49.32 -42.43
C LYS A 323 15.52 50.03 -41.09
N SER A 324 15.18 49.42 -39.94
CA SER A 324 15.25 50.05 -38.62
C SER A 324 16.30 49.40 -37.71
N ALA A 325 16.61 50.03 -36.57
CA ALA A 325 17.44 49.46 -35.50
C ALA A 325 16.82 48.21 -34.82
N LYS A 326 15.67 47.73 -35.32
CA LYS A 326 14.88 46.62 -34.77
C LYS A 326 15.12 45.26 -35.47
N SER A 327 16.20 45.11 -36.23
CA SER A 327 16.58 43.78 -36.75
C SER A 327 17.10 42.90 -35.62
N ALA A 328 16.88 41.59 -35.71
CA ALA A 328 17.38 40.63 -34.72
C ALA A 328 18.90 40.75 -34.52
N GLU A 329 19.67 40.93 -35.59
CA GLU A 329 21.13 41.13 -35.52
C GLU A 329 21.53 42.34 -34.67
N LYS A 330 20.85 43.47 -34.84
CA LYS A 330 21.16 44.70 -34.09
C LYS A 330 20.67 44.63 -32.64
N LEU A 331 19.49 44.04 -32.44
CA LEU A 331 18.87 43.92 -31.12
C LEU A 331 19.63 42.96 -30.19
N PHE A 332 20.25 41.90 -30.74
CA PHE A 332 20.93 40.88 -29.95
C PHE A 332 22.46 40.91 -30.10
N ALA A 333 23.04 41.97 -30.68
CA ALA A 333 24.48 42.12 -30.91
C ALA A 333 25.33 42.06 -29.63
N SER A 334 24.79 42.47 -28.47
CA SER A 334 25.48 42.37 -27.18
C SER A 334 25.56 40.94 -26.65
N THR A 335 24.66 40.06 -27.11
CA THR A 335 24.54 38.67 -26.64
C THR A 335 25.17 37.69 -27.62
N PHE A 336 25.06 37.97 -28.92
CA PHE A 336 25.63 37.15 -29.98
C PHE A 336 26.59 38.00 -30.83
N PRO A 337 27.88 37.65 -30.91
CA PRO A 337 28.85 38.33 -31.76
C PRO A 337 28.39 38.35 -33.22
N GLN A 338 28.79 39.39 -33.96
CA GLN A 338 28.43 39.55 -35.37
C GLN A 338 28.83 38.31 -36.20
N GLY A 339 27.90 37.81 -37.01
CA GLY A 339 28.10 36.60 -37.82
C GLY A 339 27.87 35.27 -37.09
N LYS A 340 27.58 35.27 -35.78
CA LYS A 340 27.15 34.07 -35.04
C LYS A 340 25.62 33.90 -35.12
N PRO A 341 25.11 32.65 -35.15
CA PRO A 341 23.67 32.39 -35.19
C PRO A 341 23.00 32.86 -33.90
N ILE A 342 21.85 33.54 -34.03
CA ILE A 342 21.01 33.93 -32.90
C ILE A 342 20.19 32.70 -32.51
N ILE A 343 20.45 32.17 -31.31
CA ILE A 343 19.82 30.92 -30.86
C ILE A 343 18.59 31.22 -30.02
N LEU A 344 17.49 30.57 -30.35
CA LEU A 344 16.26 30.54 -29.58
C LEU A 344 15.98 29.13 -29.06
N SER A 345 15.32 29.00 -27.92
CA SER A 345 14.93 27.72 -27.32
C SER A 345 13.43 27.69 -27.01
N HIS A 346 12.76 26.58 -27.27
CA HIS A 346 11.40 26.27 -26.86
C HIS A 346 11.42 25.01 -26.01
N GLU A 347 10.65 24.92 -24.94
CA GLU A 347 10.57 23.73 -24.11
C GLU A 347 9.16 23.15 -24.19
N THR A 348 9.04 21.85 -24.49
CA THR A 348 7.76 21.15 -24.54
C THR A 348 7.79 19.85 -23.74
N ARG A 349 6.68 19.53 -23.06
CA ARG A 349 6.50 18.22 -22.41
C ARG A 349 5.74 17.22 -23.28
N SER A 350 5.34 17.61 -24.49
CA SER A 350 4.60 16.77 -25.43
C SER A 350 5.52 16.26 -26.53
N PHE A 351 5.69 14.94 -26.61
CA PHE A 351 6.43 14.36 -27.73
C PHE A 351 5.75 14.57 -29.06
N ASP A 352 4.43 14.54 -29.12
CA ASP A 352 3.70 14.80 -30.37
C ASP A 352 3.95 16.24 -30.83
N ALA A 353 4.06 17.21 -29.90
CA ALA A 353 4.46 18.58 -30.25
C ALA A 353 5.92 18.65 -30.70
N TYR A 354 6.82 17.96 -30.00
CA TYR A 354 8.23 17.84 -30.41
C TYR A 354 8.37 17.23 -31.80
N ASP A 355 7.84 16.02 -32.02
CA ASP A 355 7.90 15.29 -33.28
C ASP A 355 7.24 16.11 -34.40
N SER A 356 6.10 16.75 -34.12
CA SER A 356 5.47 17.62 -35.09
C SER A 356 6.35 18.80 -35.49
N ILE A 357 6.89 19.58 -34.54
CA ILE A 357 7.82 20.70 -34.82
C ILE A 357 9.04 20.24 -35.62
N MET A 358 9.54 19.06 -35.26
CA MET A 358 10.74 18.44 -35.80
C MET A 358 10.47 17.55 -37.02
N SER A 359 9.25 17.48 -37.54
CA SER A 359 8.92 16.58 -38.66
C SER A 359 9.17 17.19 -40.05
N SER A 360 9.41 18.51 -40.12
CA SER A 360 9.53 19.21 -41.40
C SER A 360 10.83 18.91 -42.12
N ARG A 361 10.73 18.44 -43.36
CA ARG A 361 11.88 18.05 -44.17
C ARG A 361 12.77 19.22 -44.61
N LYS A 362 12.23 20.44 -44.71
CA LYS A 362 12.86 21.62 -45.35
C LYS A 362 13.58 22.58 -44.39
N GLY A 363 13.88 22.19 -43.16
CA GLY A 363 14.54 23.09 -42.19
C GLY A 363 13.60 24.02 -41.43
N THR A 364 12.53 24.47 -42.08
CA THR A 364 11.47 25.31 -41.49
C THR A 364 10.63 24.49 -40.52
N PRO A 365 10.47 24.88 -39.24
CA PRO A 365 9.74 24.07 -38.27
C PRO A 365 8.24 23.97 -38.57
N ASN A 366 7.67 22.80 -38.30
CA ASN A 366 6.24 22.53 -38.37
C ASN A 366 5.58 22.95 -37.06
N VAL A 367 5.42 24.25 -36.87
CA VAL A 367 5.03 24.78 -35.56
C VAL A 367 3.52 24.73 -35.37
N PHE A 368 3.06 23.83 -34.51
CA PHE A 368 1.75 23.98 -33.88
C PHE A 368 1.83 24.97 -32.73
N ILE A 369 0.92 25.95 -32.71
CA ILE A 369 0.81 26.88 -31.58
C ILE A 369 0.29 26.07 -30.37
N SER A 370 1.15 25.84 -29.37
CA SER A 370 0.80 25.09 -28.16
C SER A 370 -0.23 25.84 -27.32
N ARG A 371 -1.15 25.10 -26.68
CA ARG A 371 -2.29 25.63 -25.90
C ARG A 371 -2.60 24.84 -24.63
N ASN A 372 -1.68 23.99 -24.15
CA ASN A 372 -1.99 23.05 -23.06
C ASN A 372 -1.63 23.55 -21.65
N ASN A 373 -1.63 24.87 -21.40
CA ASN A 373 -1.38 25.45 -20.05
C ASN A 373 -0.11 24.92 -19.34
N THR A 374 0.81 24.27 -20.06
CA THR A 374 2.11 23.85 -19.55
C THR A 374 2.94 25.12 -19.32
N PRO A 375 3.62 25.27 -18.17
CA PRO A 375 4.52 26.40 -17.94
C PRO A 375 5.54 26.51 -19.10
N GLY A 376 5.52 27.61 -19.86
CA GLY A 376 6.36 27.82 -21.06
C GLY A 376 5.64 27.69 -22.41
N GLU A 377 4.41 27.18 -22.44
CA GLU A 377 3.57 27.03 -23.65
C GLU A 377 2.32 27.93 -23.63
N SER A 378 2.30 28.94 -22.76
CA SER A 378 1.17 29.84 -22.51
C SER A 378 1.12 30.96 -23.56
N ALA A 379 0.64 30.67 -24.76
CA ALA A 379 0.30 31.69 -25.76
C ALA A 379 -1.22 31.71 -26.02
N ALA A 380 -1.84 32.89 -26.07
CA ALA A 380 -3.25 32.99 -26.42
C ALA A 380 -3.45 32.81 -27.94
N TYR A 381 -4.71 32.63 -28.37
CA TYR A 381 -5.04 32.36 -29.78
C TYR A 381 -4.53 33.51 -30.69
N GLY A 382 -3.59 33.20 -31.59
CA GLY A 382 -3.08 34.14 -32.60
C GLY A 382 -1.77 34.86 -32.26
N ASP A 383 -1.17 34.54 -31.12
CA ASP A 383 -0.04 35.33 -30.58
C ASP A 383 1.35 34.95 -31.16
N GLY A 384 1.57 33.73 -31.63
CA GLY A 384 2.86 33.26 -32.17
C GLY A 384 3.47 32.07 -31.40
N LEU A 385 4.70 31.67 -31.73
CA LEU A 385 5.48 30.62 -31.06
C LEU A 385 6.36 31.21 -29.97
N TYR A 386 6.15 30.78 -28.74
CA TYR A 386 6.92 31.23 -27.60
C TYR A 386 8.29 30.53 -27.53
N THR A 387 9.36 31.32 -27.42
CA THR A 387 10.75 30.87 -27.32
C THR A 387 11.52 31.72 -26.29
N ARG A 388 12.77 31.35 -25.98
CA ARG A 388 13.70 32.11 -25.16
C ARG A 388 15.02 32.29 -25.89
N LEU A 389 15.78 33.31 -25.53
CA LEU A 389 17.10 33.54 -26.09
C LEU A 389 18.13 32.59 -25.44
N GLY A 390 18.95 31.91 -26.23
CA GLY A 390 20.03 31.04 -25.75
C GLY A 390 19.74 29.53 -25.83
N LEU A 391 20.56 28.74 -25.13
CA LEU A 391 20.56 27.27 -25.23
C LEU A 391 19.60 26.57 -24.25
N GLN A 392 19.16 27.25 -23.19
CA GLN A 392 18.36 26.65 -22.11
C GLN A 392 16.86 26.89 -22.30
N GLY A 393 16.06 25.87 -22.00
CA GLY A 393 14.60 25.92 -21.97
C GLY A 393 14.02 26.70 -20.78
N GLY A 394 12.69 26.72 -20.69
CA GLY A 394 11.90 27.55 -19.80
C GLY A 394 12.04 27.28 -18.29
N THR A 395 12.16 26.01 -17.93
CA THR A 395 11.83 25.50 -16.59
C THR A 395 12.59 24.23 -16.20
N GLY A 396 13.32 23.59 -17.12
CA GLY A 396 14.11 22.38 -16.84
C GLY A 396 13.26 21.14 -16.61
N SER A 397 12.05 21.11 -17.17
CA SER A 397 11.02 20.11 -16.91
C SER A 397 10.43 19.49 -18.19
N GLY A 398 11.01 19.76 -19.37
CA GLY A 398 10.59 19.24 -20.67
C GLY A 398 11.72 19.19 -21.70
N ILE A 399 11.39 18.79 -22.93
CA ILE A 399 12.31 18.67 -24.08
C ILE A 399 12.58 20.06 -24.65
N THR A 400 13.86 20.45 -24.73
CA THR A 400 14.25 21.73 -25.34
C THR A 400 14.49 21.55 -26.84
N ILE A 401 13.84 22.37 -27.66
CA ILE A 401 14.01 22.49 -29.12
C ILE A 401 14.66 23.84 -29.38
N ARG A 402 15.79 23.89 -30.10
CA ARG A 402 16.43 25.16 -30.44
C ARG A 402 16.27 25.50 -31.90
N PHE A 403 16.14 26.80 -32.14
CA PHE A 403 15.99 27.40 -33.44
C PHE A 403 17.11 28.41 -33.67
N THR A 404 17.47 28.61 -34.93
CA THR A 404 18.23 29.77 -35.36
C THR A 404 17.24 30.83 -35.85
N LEU A 405 17.33 32.04 -35.29
CA LEU A 405 16.57 33.19 -35.76
C LEU A 405 17.34 33.89 -36.89
N SER A 406 16.65 34.21 -37.98
CA SER A 406 17.21 34.99 -39.09
C SER A 406 17.71 36.35 -38.57
N PRO A 407 18.97 36.74 -38.86
CA PRO A 407 19.50 38.04 -38.46
C PRO A 407 18.69 39.22 -39.00
N LYS A 408 18.00 39.00 -40.14
CA LYS A 408 17.16 39.98 -40.83
C LYS A 408 15.72 40.06 -40.30
N ALA A 409 15.32 39.19 -39.37
CA ALA A 409 13.97 39.22 -38.79
C ALA A 409 13.70 40.57 -38.11
N CYS A 410 12.48 41.10 -38.25
CA CYS A 410 12.09 42.39 -37.68
C CYS A 410 11.21 42.23 -36.42
N GLU A 411 11.59 42.91 -35.35
CA GLU A 411 10.72 43.03 -34.16
C GLU A 411 9.43 43.80 -34.50
N GLY A 412 8.29 43.27 -34.06
CA GLY A 412 6.94 43.78 -34.30
C GLY A 412 6.23 43.17 -35.52
N ILE A 413 6.98 42.53 -36.42
CA ILE A 413 6.45 41.89 -37.64
C ILE A 413 6.71 40.38 -37.59
N ASP A 414 7.97 39.99 -37.49
CA ASP A 414 8.41 38.59 -37.55
C ASP A 414 8.55 37.95 -36.16
N PHE A 415 8.85 38.75 -35.14
CA PHE A 415 8.89 38.35 -33.74
C PHE A 415 8.58 39.53 -32.81
N LYS A 416 8.31 39.28 -31.53
CA LYS A 416 8.17 40.28 -30.46
C LYS A 416 8.94 39.83 -29.22
N ARG A 417 9.61 40.75 -28.52
CA ARG A 417 10.11 40.49 -27.16
C ARG A 417 8.94 40.59 -26.17
N VAL A 418 8.89 39.65 -25.23
CA VAL A 418 7.88 39.59 -24.14
C VAL A 418 8.60 39.35 -22.82
N ASP A 419 7.95 39.65 -21.68
CA ASP A 419 8.59 39.71 -20.36
C ASP A 419 9.44 38.49 -19.99
N SER A 420 9.07 37.30 -20.48
CA SER A 420 9.73 36.03 -20.17
C SER A 420 10.46 35.38 -21.37
N GLY A 421 10.53 36.02 -22.55
CA GLY A 421 11.07 35.41 -23.78
C GLY A 421 10.88 36.18 -25.11
N ILE A 422 10.86 35.43 -26.21
CA ILE A 422 10.69 35.91 -27.60
C ILE A 422 9.54 35.15 -28.25
N LEU A 423 8.55 35.87 -28.76
CA LEU A 423 7.37 35.35 -29.43
C LEU A 423 7.55 35.46 -30.95
N ILE A 424 7.59 34.33 -31.66
CA ILE A 424 7.81 34.26 -33.11
C ILE A 424 6.47 34.32 -33.84
N LEU A 425 6.33 35.28 -34.74
CA LEU A 425 5.09 35.56 -35.47
C LEU A 425 5.12 35.04 -36.91
N ASN A 426 6.32 34.80 -37.45
CA ASN A 426 6.52 34.34 -38.81
C ASN A 426 7.39 33.09 -38.80
N ARG A 427 6.85 31.94 -39.24
CA ARG A 427 7.60 30.68 -39.21
C ARG A 427 8.85 30.69 -40.08
N ASP A 428 8.87 31.49 -41.14
CA ASP A 428 9.95 31.49 -42.13
C ASP A 428 11.23 32.17 -41.61
N VAL A 429 11.17 32.89 -40.50
CA VAL A 429 12.35 33.53 -39.90
C VAL A 429 13.11 32.62 -38.92
N ILE A 430 12.60 31.43 -38.62
CA ILE A 430 13.26 30.46 -37.75
C ILE A 430 13.56 29.17 -38.51
N SER A 431 14.71 28.57 -38.22
CA SER A 431 15.07 27.22 -38.66
C SER A 431 15.44 26.36 -37.46
N VAL A 432 15.04 25.10 -37.47
CA VAL A 432 15.47 24.14 -36.43
C VAL A 432 17.00 23.98 -36.50
N ARG A 433 17.68 23.77 -35.37
CA ARG A 433 19.13 23.45 -35.36
C ARG A 433 19.37 21.95 -35.53
N ASP A 434 20.35 21.59 -36.34
CA ASP A 434 20.77 20.19 -36.61
C ASP A 434 21.08 19.39 -35.34
N GLU A 435 21.66 20.04 -34.33
CA GLU A 435 22.06 19.43 -33.06
C GLU A 435 20.87 18.90 -32.25
N ASP A 436 19.66 19.45 -32.44
CA ASP A 436 18.46 19.04 -31.68
C ASP A 436 17.59 18.03 -32.45
N LEU A 437 18.03 17.54 -33.62
CA LEU A 437 17.24 16.65 -34.48
C LEU A 437 17.15 15.20 -34.00
N GLY A 438 17.88 14.84 -32.96
CA GLY A 438 17.50 13.76 -32.07
C GLY A 438 17.12 14.39 -30.74
N ILE A 439 15.89 14.14 -30.26
CA ILE A 439 15.32 14.58 -28.95
C ILE A 439 16.48 14.81 -28.02
N GLY A 440 16.92 16.02 -27.61
CA GLY A 440 18.23 16.24 -26.96
C GLY A 440 18.78 15.01 -26.21
N MET A 441 19.42 14.07 -26.92
CA MET A 441 19.32 12.64 -26.50
C MET A 441 20.24 12.41 -25.33
N LYS A 442 21.32 13.19 -25.33
CA LYS A 442 22.24 13.37 -24.22
C LYS A 442 21.49 13.86 -22.98
N ASP A 443 20.69 14.92 -23.10
CA ASP A 443 19.89 15.45 -21.99
C ASP A 443 18.82 14.45 -21.51
N TYR A 444 18.12 13.77 -22.43
CA TYR A 444 17.17 12.72 -22.10
C TYR A 444 17.83 11.55 -21.35
N ILE A 445 18.96 11.05 -21.85
CA ILE A 445 19.73 9.95 -21.25
C ILE A 445 20.24 10.37 -19.87
N VAL A 446 20.87 11.55 -19.76
CA VAL A 446 21.40 12.11 -18.50
C VAL A 446 20.27 12.26 -17.47
N GLN A 447 19.18 12.91 -17.83
CA GLN A 447 18.07 13.16 -16.89
C GLN A 447 17.35 11.85 -16.51
N THR A 448 17.19 10.90 -17.44
CA THR A 448 16.58 9.57 -17.19
C THR A 448 17.46 8.73 -16.27
N LEU A 449 18.78 8.79 -16.42
CA LEU A 449 19.75 8.12 -15.56
C LEU A 449 19.93 8.83 -14.22
N GLN A 450 19.65 10.14 -14.16
CA GLN A 450 19.54 10.92 -12.93
C GLN A 450 18.27 10.61 -12.12
N GLY A 451 17.37 9.75 -12.63
CA GLY A 451 16.09 9.47 -11.98
C GLY A 451 15.15 10.66 -11.94
N ASN A 452 15.47 11.74 -12.67
CA ASN A 452 14.61 12.90 -12.77
C ASN A 452 13.42 12.55 -13.64
N THR A 453 12.23 12.90 -13.16
CA THR A 453 10.99 12.76 -13.90
C THR A 453 10.92 13.86 -14.94
N ILE A 454 11.47 13.59 -16.12
CA ILE A 454 11.44 14.52 -17.26
C ILE A 454 9.99 14.71 -17.76
N PHE A 455 9.11 13.73 -17.50
CA PHE A 455 7.77 13.66 -18.05
C PHE A 455 6.72 13.38 -16.99
N ASP A 456 5.51 13.87 -17.25
CA ASP A 456 4.31 13.48 -16.50
C ASP A 456 4.06 11.98 -16.70
N HIS A 457 4.00 11.22 -15.61
CA HIS A 457 3.94 9.75 -15.57
C HIS A 457 2.71 9.13 -16.25
N THR A 458 1.80 9.94 -16.79
CA THR A 458 0.56 9.51 -17.42
C THR A 458 0.71 8.96 -18.85
N ASN A 459 1.85 9.17 -19.53
CA ASN A 459 2.06 8.70 -20.92
C ASN A 459 3.25 7.73 -21.08
N LEU A 460 3.09 6.51 -20.53
CA LEU A 460 4.03 5.38 -20.64
C LEU A 460 4.44 5.02 -22.08
N SER A 461 3.61 5.36 -23.08
CA SER A 461 3.91 5.05 -24.50
C SER A 461 5.10 5.86 -25.02
N PHE A 462 5.25 7.09 -24.52
CA PHE A 462 6.28 8.01 -24.96
C PHE A 462 7.66 7.65 -24.38
N GLU A 463 7.73 7.37 -23.09
CA GLU A 463 8.97 6.95 -22.42
C GLU A 463 9.58 5.70 -23.09
N LYS A 464 8.71 4.77 -23.52
CA LYS A 464 9.12 3.59 -24.28
C LYS A 464 9.71 3.95 -25.65
N LYS A 465 9.09 4.88 -26.39
CA LYS A 465 9.58 5.33 -27.71
C LYS A 465 10.92 6.06 -27.61
N ALA A 466 11.05 7.00 -26.68
CA ALA A 466 12.30 7.75 -26.47
C ALA A 466 13.44 6.84 -26.01
N THR A 467 13.17 5.89 -25.13
CA THR A 467 14.15 4.87 -24.69
C THR A 467 14.62 4.00 -25.85
N THR A 468 13.72 3.53 -26.72
CA THR A 468 14.09 2.74 -27.90
C THR A 468 14.99 3.52 -28.86
N MET A 469 14.68 4.80 -29.12
CA MET A 469 15.53 5.66 -29.95
C MET A 469 16.91 5.90 -29.33
N ALA A 470 16.99 6.01 -28.01
CA ALA A 470 18.26 6.17 -27.31
C ALA A 470 19.15 4.93 -27.43
N LEU A 471 18.59 3.75 -27.18
CA LEU A 471 19.29 2.48 -27.32
C LEU A 471 19.86 2.29 -28.73
N LYS A 472 19.12 2.75 -29.74
CA LYS A 472 19.54 2.67 -31.14
C LYS A 472 20.74 3.57 -31.43
N LYS A 473 20.68 4.85 -31.07
CA LYS A 473 21.80 5.79 -31.27
C LYS A 473 23.08 5.41 -30.52
N ILE A 474 22.94 4.81 -29.33
CA ILE A 474 24.09 4.31 -28.59
C ILE A 474 24.81 3.22 -29.38
N LYS A 475 24.06 2.30 -30.03
CA LYS A 475 24.63 1.25 -30.87
C LYS A 475 25.27 1.78 -32.16
N GLU A 476 24.83 2.95 -32.64
CA GLU A 476 25.34 3.62 -33.85
C GLU A 476 26.59 4.49 -33.60
N HIS A 477 27.17 4.45 -32.39
CA HIS A 477 28.41 5.15 -32.02
C HIS A 477 28.34 6.68 -32.04
N ALA A 478 27.18 7.25 -31.71
CA ALA A 478 26.94 8.70 -31.73
C ALA A 478 27.44 9.46 -30.46
N PHE A 479 28.20 8.81 -29.56
CA PHE A 479 28.67 9.41 -28.30
C PHE A 479 30.20 9.47 -28.24
N THR A 480 30.72 10.65 -27.89
CA THR A 480 32.16 10.86 -27.69
C THR A 480 32.59 10.52 -26.25
N GLU A 481 33.90 10.37 -26.02
CA GLU A 481 34.46 10.14 -24.67
C GLU A 481 34.09 11.27 -23.69
N ASN A 482 34.08 12.52 -24.16
CA ASN A 482 33.65 13.68 -23.36
C ASN A 482 32.16 13.62 -23.01
N ASP A 483 31.31 13.14 -23.93
CA ASP A 483 29.88 12.98 -23.67
C ASP A 483 29.61 11.97 -22.54
N LEU A 484 30.46 10.94 -22.42
CA LEU A 484 30.40 9.94 -21.36
C LEU A 484 31.00 10.48 -20.05
N GLN A 485 32.04 11.31 -20.10
CA GLN A 485 32.62 11.93 -18.90
C GLN A 485 31.66 12.91 -18.23
N ASP A 486 31.00 13.78 -19.00
CA ASP A 486 29.97 14.69 -18.49
C ASP A 486 28.79 13.89 -17.89
N PHE A 487 28.44 12.78 -18.53
CA PHE A 487 27.43 11.83 -18.07
C PHE A 487 27.77 11.21 -16.70
N PHE A 488 29.00 10.73 -16.49
CA PHE A 488 29.40 10.10 -15.22
C PHE A 488 29.66 11.11 -14.08
N GLN A 489 30.15 12.32 -14.38
CA GLN A 489 30.35 13.37 -13.37
C GLN A 489 29.03 13.91 -12.80
N ALA A 490 27.95 13.89 -13.59
CA ALA A 490 26.66 14.44 -13.21
C ALA A 490 25.76 13.46 -12.44
N THR A 491 26.18 12.21 -12.21
CA THR A 491 25.33 11.18 -11.57
C THR A 491 25.58 11.10 -10.05
N LYS A 492 24.56 11.46 -9.26
CA LYS A 492 24.45 11.08 -7.84
C LYS A 492 24.15 9.57 -7.72
N PRO A 493 24.41 8.90 -6.58
CA PRO A 493 24.08 7.49 -6.43
C PRO A 493 22.56 7.32 -6.46
N ILE A 494 22.03 6.86 -7.59
CA ILE A 494 20.59 6.69 -7.79
C ILE A 494 20.28 5.21 -7.85
N SER A 495 19.21 4.80 -7.16
CA SER A 495 18.68 3.46 -7.28
C SER A 495 18.07 3.29 -8.68
N PHE A 496 18.66 2.43 -9.51
CA PHE A 496 18.16 2.10 -10.85
C PHE A 496 16.89 1.24 -10.77
N GLN A 497 15.75 1.87 -10.44
CA GLN A 497 14.49 1.15 -10.26
C GLN A 497 13.73 0.88 -11.56
N ASN A 498 13.98 1.63 -12.64
CA ASN A 498 13.24 1.51 -13.91
C ASN A 498 13.98 0.64 -14.95
N GLU A 499 13.26 -0.31 -15.58
CA GLU A 499 13.76 -1.19 -16.64
C GLU A 499 14.30 -0.44 -17.87
N ASN A 500 13.75 0.74 -18.20
CA ASN A 500 14.25 1.58 -19.30
C ASN A 500 15.64 2.12 -19.00
N THR A 501 15.86 2.60 -17.77
CA THR A 501 17.15 3.07 -17.27
C THR A 501 18.20 1.96 -17.31
N LYS A 502 17.84 0.73 -16.90
CA LYS A 502 18.73 -0.44 -16.97
C LYS A 502 19.13 -0.78 -18.40
N LYS A 503 18.19 -0.72 -19.36
CA LYS A 503 18.49 -0.99 -20.78
C LYS A 503 19.46 0.02 -21.35
N LEU A 504 19.25 1.30 -21.08
CA LEU A 504 20.11 2.39 -21.60
C LEU A 504 21.53 2.28 -21.06
N LEU A 505 21.66 2.02 -19.77
CA LEU A 505 22.96 1.85 -19.12
C LEU A 505 23.71 0.64 -19.68
N ARG A 506 23.04 -0.49 -19.93
CA ARG A 506 23.66 -1.66 -20.59
C ARG A 506 24.21 -1.30 -21.97
N ALA A 507 23.41 -0.64 -22.81
CA ALA A 507 23.85 -0.27 -24.15
C ALA A 507 25.04 0.70 -24.14
N LEU A 508 25.09 1.64 -23.19
CA LEU A 508 26.22 2.56 -23.04
C LEU A 508 27.51 1.85 -22.59
N LEU A 509 27.37 0.81 -21.75
CA LEU A 509 28.50 0.03 -21.25
C LEU A 509 29.07 -0.95 -22.30
N ASP A 510 28.23 -1.38 -23.24
CA ASP A 510 28.65 -2.22 -24.38
C ASP A 510 29.38 -1.41 -25.47
N HIS A 511 29.51 -0.08 -25.31
CA HIS A 511 30.16 0.82 -26.27
C HIS A 511 31.67 0.98 -25.99
N ASP A 512 32.50 0.96 -27.05
CA ASP A 512 33.89 0.47 -27.08
C ASP A 512 35.08 1.35 -26.61
N PRO A 513 35.00 2.62 -26.13
CA PRO A 513 36.24 3.36 -25.86
C PRO A 513 37.08 2.91 -24.64
N PHE A 514 36.62 1.95 -23.81
CA PHE A 514 37.26 1.64 -22.52
C PHE A 514 37.56 0.15 -22.23
N GLN A 515 37.55 -0.76 -23.22
CA GLN A 515 37.85 -2.17 -22.95
C GLN A 515 39.24 -2.42 -22.30
N THR A 516 40.22 -1.54 -22.50
CA THR A 516 41.60 -1.69 -21.98
C THR A 516 41.80 -1.20 -20.53
N SER A 517 41.13 -0.13 -20.09
CA SER A 517 41.19 0.37 -18.71
C SER A 517 40.29 -0.42 -17.74
N TRP A 518 39.30 -1.13 -18.29
CA TRP A 518 38.46 -2.06 -17.54
C TRP A 518 39.17 -3.35 -17.12
N GLY A 519 40.16 -3.82 -17.88
CA GLY A 519 40.89 -5.05 -17.57
C GLY A 519 41.54 -5.02 -16.18
N HIS A 520 42.22 -3.92 -15.87
CA HIS A 520 42.92 -3.75 -14.59
C HIS A 520 41.97 -3.50 -13.41
N THR A 521 40.86 -2.79 -13.66
CA THR A 521 39.80 -2.58 -12.65
C THR A 521 39.07 -3.88 -12.31
N LYS A 522 38.87 -4.76 -13.31
CA LYS A 522 38.32 -6.09 -13.14
C LYS A 522 39.25 -6.98 -12.31
N GLU A 523 40.56 -6.95 -12.57
CA GLU A 523 41.57 -7.69 -11.80
C GLU A 523 41.62 -7.23 -10.34
N LEU A 524 41.63 -5.92 -10.08
CA LEU A 524 41.60 -5.36 -8.73
C LEU A 524 40.30 -5.72 -8.00
N HIS A 525 39.15 -5.60 -8.66
CA HIS A 525 37.87 -6.01 -8.08
C HIS A 525 37.82 -7.51 -7.82
N GLN A 526 38.34 -8.33 -8.74
CA GLN A 526 38.43 -9.78 -8.57
C GLN A 526 39.29 -10.12 -7.36
N ALA A 527 40.49 -9.54 -7.24
CA ALA A 527 41.37 -9.74 -6.09
C ALA A 527 40.69 -9.36 -4.76
N ILE A 528 40.01 -8.22 -4.71
CA ILE A 528 39.25 -7.80 -3.51
C ILE A 528 38.07 -8.76 -3.25
N SER A 529 37.37 -9.21 -4.29
CA SER A 529 36.20 -10.09 -4.14
C SER A 529 36.55 -11.51 -3.69
N THR A 530 37.68 -12.04 -4.15
CA THR A 530 38.24 -13.32 -3.69
C THR A 530 38.94 -13.22 -2.35
N GLY A 531 39.11 -12.00 -1.81
CA GLY A 531 39.74 -11.75 -0.52
C GLY A 531 41.27 -11.85 -0.54
N ASP A 532 41.89 -11.68 -1.70
CA ASP A 532 43.34 -11.75 -1.87
C ASP A 532 43.96 -10.36 -1.61
N ASP A 533 44.26 -10.09 -0.33
CA ASP A 533 44.81 -8.81 0.14
C ASP A 533 46.18 -8.51 -0.49
N VAL A 534 47.00 -9.54 -0.77
CA VAL A 534 48.35 -9.35 -1.32
C VAL A 534 48.25 -8.97 -2.80
N LEU A 535 47.45 -9.70 -3.58
CA LEU A 535 47.23 -9.40 -4.99
C LEU A 535 46.57 -8.03 -5.18
N ALA A 536 45.53 -7.72 -4.41
CA ALA A 536 44.86 -6.43 -4.48
C ALA A 536 45.81 -5.27 -4.11
N SER A 537 46.61 -5.44 -3.05
CA SER A 537 47.66 -4.49 -2.64
C SER A 537 48.73 -4.30 -3.71
N ALA A 538 49.18 -5.37 -4.37
CA ALA A 538 50.17 -5.30 -5.44
C ALA A 538 49.63 -4.63 -6.72
N LEU A 539 48.36 -4.89 -7.07
CA LEU A 539 47.69 -4.24 -8.20
C LEU A 539 47.55 -2.72 -8.00
N LEU A 540 47.35 -2.27 -6.75
CA LEU A 540 47.35 -0.85 -6.41
C LEU A 540 48.74 -0.16 -6.59
N ASP A 541 49.84 -0.91 -6.57
CA ASP A 541 51.19 -0.36 -6.75
C ASP A 541 51.62 -0.22 -8.22
N GLN A 542 51.00 -0.98 -9.14
CA GLN A 542 51.47 -1.14 -10.51
C GLN A 542 51.03 -0.05 -11.50
N GLN A 543 49.99 0.75 -11.20
CA GLN A 543 49.46 1.78 -12.09
C GLN A 543 49.10 3.06 -11.32
N PRO A 544 49.39 4.27 -11.86
CA PRO A 544 48.89 5.51 -11.27
C PRO A 544 47.37 5.52 -11.33
N VAL A 545 46.73 5.57 -10.16
CA VAL A 545 45.27 5.58 -10.01
C VAL A 545 44.72 6.81 -10.76
N SER A 546 44.23 6.63 -11.98
CA SER A 546 43.64 7.73 -12.75
C SER A 546 42.36 8.23 -12.05
N LYS A 547 41.99 9.49 -12.30
CA LYS A 547 40.96 10.28 -11.58
C LYS A 547 39.56 9.66 -11.46
N SER A 548 39.29 8.49 -12.04
CA SER A 548 37.93 7.97 -12.25
C SER A 548 37.83 6.44 -12.09
N TYR A 549 38.12 5.88 -10.92
CA TYR A 549 37.71 4.49 -10.60
C TYR A 549 36.21 4.43 -10.28
N PHE A 550 35.37 4.56 -11.30
CA PHE A 550 33.97 4.12 -11.21
C PHE A 550 33.93 2.62 -11.58
N SER A 551 33.91 1.76 -10.58
CA SER A 551 33.85 0.31 -10.80
C SER A 551 32.40 -0.14 -11.03
N PHE A 552 32.04 -0.46 -12.26
CA PHE A 552 30.85 -1.24 -12.57
C PHE A 552 31.26 -2.73 -12.65
N TYR A 553 30.39 -3.67 -12.26
CA TYR A 553 30.63 -5.11 -12.44
C TYR A 553 29.34 -5.80 -12.85
N PHE A 554 29.43 -6.70 -13.83
CA PHE A 554 28.36 -7.63 -14.14
C PHE A 554 28.54 -8.89 -13.31
N SER A 555 27.56 -9.24 -12.48
CA SER A 555 27.54 -10.53 -11.80
C SER A 555 27.45 -11.68 -12.81
N PRO A 556 27.83 -12.92 -12.41
CA PRO A 556 27.82 -14.08 -13.31
C PRO A 556 26.46 -14.38 -13.97
N ASP A 557 25.37 -13.84 -13.42
CA ASP A 557 24.00 -13.91 -13.95
C ASP A 557 23.63 -12.75 -14.90
N GLY A 558 24.57 -11.86 -15.22
CA GLY A 558 24.38 -10.72 -16.11
C GLY A 558 23.69 -9.50 -15.47
N ALA A 559 23.55 -9.45 -14.14
CA ALA A 559 23.07 -8.26 -13.46
C ALA A 559 24.19 -7.20 -13.35
N LEU A 560 23.95 -6.00 -13.89
CA LEU A 560 24.84 -4.87 -13.72
C LEU A 560 24.74 -4.39 -12.27
N THR A 561 25.77 -4.66 -11.49
CA THR A 561 25.93 -4.18 -10.13
C THR A 561 26.93 -3.04 -10.18
N ILE A 562 26.52 -1.82 -9.82
CA ILE A 562 27.51 -0.78 -9.48
C ILE A 562 28.35 -1.40 -8.37
N VAL A 563 29.68 -1.55 -8.51
CA VAL A 563 30.51 -1.92 -7.36
C VAL A 563 30.59 -0.68 -6.52
N PRO A 564 29.80 -0.59 -5.46
CA PRO A 564 29.43 0.69 -4.93
C PRO A 564 30.49 0.95 -3.86
N ASN A 565 31.63 1.52 -4.28
CA ASN A 565 32.86 1.75 -3.52
C ASN A 565 33.73 0.50 -3.19
N LEU A 566 34.84 0.33 -3.93
CA LEU A 566 35.85 -0.73 -3.69
C LEU A 566 36.41 -0.70 -2.26
N LEU A 567 36.51 0.48 -1.63
CA LEU A 567 36.99 0.62 -0.26
C LEU A 567 36.05 -0.09 0.73
N THR A 568 34.74 0.12 0.58
CA THR A 568 33.74 -0.55 1.41
C THR A 568 33.82 -2.08 1.27
N PHE A 569 34.10 -2.56 0.06
CA PHE A 569 34.22 -4.00 -0.20
C PHE A 569 35.51 -4.59 0.41
N ALA A 570 36.65 -3.89 0.29
CA ALA A 570 37.90 -4.28 0.94
C ALA A 570 37.75 -4.34 2.47
N ILE A 571 37.02 -3.38 3.07
CA ILE A 571 36.69 -3.39 4.50
C ILE A 571 35.81 -4.59 4.85
N SER A 572 34.74 -4.84 4.08
CA SER A 572 33.83 -5.97 4.31
C SER A 572 34.52 -7.33 4.25
N LYS A 573 35.60 -7.44 3.48
CA LYS A 573 36.42 -8.64 3.31
C LYS A 573 37.60 -8.71 4.28
N GLY A 574 37.85 -7.66 5.07
CA GLY A 574 38.93 -7.62 6.05
C GLY A 574 40.35 -7.48 5.45
N LEU A 575 40.47 -6.89 4.26
CA LEU A 575 41.74 -6.74 3.54
C LEU A 575 42.57 -5.58 4.11
N LYS A 576 43.44 -5.86 5.07
CA LYS A 576 44.12 -4.84 5.87
C LYS A 576 45.09 -4.01 5.03
N GLN A 577 45.98 -4.64 4.26
CA GLN A 577 47.01 -3.92 3.49
C GLN A 577 46.37 -3.08 2.37
N THR A 578 45.41 -3.67 1.67
CA THR A 578 44.64 -3.02 0.62
C THR A 578 43.87 -1.83 1.18
N THR A 579 43.16 -2.00 2.31
CA THR A 579 42.41 -0.91 2.95
C THR A 579 43.34 0.24 3.37
N GLU A 580 44.50 -0.05 3.95
CA GLU A 580 45.47 0.98 4.34
C GLU A 580 46.00 1.77 3.14
N LYS A 581 46.34 1.09 2.04
CA LYS A 581 46.77 1.75 0.79
C LYS A 581 45.66 2.60 0.17
N MET A 582 44.42 2.10 0.18
CA MET A 582 43.28 2.84 -0.33
C MET A 582 42.97 4.09 0.51
N LEU A 583 43.10 4.01 1.85
CA LEU A 583 42.91 5.17 2.74
C LEU A 583 44.03 6.21 2.63
N ALA A 584 45.25 5.80 2.29
CA ALA A 584 46.37 6.71 2.04
C ALA A 584 46.22 7.52 0.74
N ASN A 585 45.31 7.11 -0.15
CA ASN A 585 45.12 7.74 -1.45
C ASN A 585 43.81 8.54 -1.48
N THR A 586 43.94 9.87 -1.64
CA THR A 586 42.82 10.84 -1.65
C THR A 586 41.82 10.64 -2.77
N HIS A 587 42.12 9.78 -3.76
CA HIS A 587 41.22 9.48 -4.86
C HIS A 587 40.10 8.48 -4.49
N PHE A 588 40.24 7.71 -3.40
CA PHE A 588 39.17 6.82 -2.95
C PHE A 588 38.13 7.58 -2.13
N ASN A 589 36.86 7.44 -2.52
CA ASN A 589 35.76 8.09 -1.84
C ASN A 589 35.48 7.43 -0.48
N ILE A 590 35.87 8.08 0.62
CA ILE A 590 35.63 7.62 2.00
C ILE A 590 34.16 7.64 2.42
N ASN A 591 33.27 8.23 1.60
CA ASN A 591 31.83 8.36 1.84
C ASN A 591 30.98 7.61 0.80
N GLY A 592 31.59 6.86 -0.13
CA GLY A 592 30.86 6.13 -1.17
C GLY A 592 30.05 4.97 -0.61
N THR A 593 28.77 4.83 -0.96
CA THR A 593 27.87 3.79 -0.41
C THR A 593 27.91 2.50 -1.22
N VAL A 594 27.70 1.32 -0.59
CA VAL A 594 27.35 0.03 -1.20
C VAL A 594 25.81 -0.15 -1.21
N GLN A 595 25.21 -0.57 -2.34
CA GLN A 595 23.77 -0.86 -2.48
C GLN A 595 22.84 0.30 -2.09
N GLY A 596 23.35 1.53 -2.16
CA GLY A 596 22.62 2.76 -1.82
C GLY A 596 22.60 3.11 -0.32
N GLU A 597 23.13 2.27 0.58
CA GLU A 597 22.99 2.49 2.04
C GLU A 597 24.29 2.39 2.86
N LYS A 598 25.29 1.56 2.48
CA LYS A 598 26.43 1.26 3.37
C LYS A 598 27.72 2.01 3.01
N THR A 599 28.14 2.99 3.81
CA THR A 599 29.44 3.68 3.64
C THR A 599 30.62 2.88 4.23
N PRO A 600 31.90 3.20 3.91
CA PRO A 600 33.07 2.61 4.56
C PRO A 600 32.99 2.68 6.08
N LEU A 601 32.50 3.80 6.63
CA LEU A 601 32.32 3.99 8.06
C LEU A 601 31.26 3.05 8.64
N ILE A 602 30.08 2.95 7.99
CA ILE A 602 29.03 1.99 8.39
C ILE A 602 29.59 0.57 8.36
N THR A 603 30.27 0.18 7.28
CA THR A 603 30.83 -1.17 7.15
C THR A 603 31.93 -1.45 8.17
N ALA A 604 32.79 -0.48 8.50
CA ALA A 604 33.77 -0.63 9.58
C ALA A 604 33.10 -0.88 10.94
N ILE A 605 31.98 -0.19 11.22
CA ILE A 605 31.20 -0.40 12.45
C ILE A 605 30.50 -1.78 12.44
N GLU A 606 29.83 -2.14 11.35
CA GLU A 606 29.14 -3.44 11.22
C GLU A 606 30.09 -4.64 11.31
N THR A 607 31.30 -4.51 10.74
CA THR A 607 32.39 -5.51 10.82
C THR A 607 33.13 -5.48 12.15
N GLN A 608 32.73 -4.63 13.08
CA GLN A 608 33.30 -4.49 14.41
C GLN A 608 34.78 -4.07 14.44
N ASN A 609 35.23 -3.33 13.42
CA ASN A 609 36.60 -2.83 13.33
C ASN A 609 36.69 -1.39 13.87
N GLU A 610 36.66 -1.26 15.20
CA GLU A 610 36.63 0.02 15.90
C GLU A 610 37.84 0.92 15.57
N ALA A 611 39.05 0.35 15.49
CA ALA A 611 40.25 1.10 15.14
C ALA A 611 40.19 1.72 13.73
N LEU A 612 39.64 0.98 12.76
CA LEU A 612 39.42 1.47 11.41
C LEU A 612 38.31 2.51 11.35
N ALA A 613 37.20 2.29 12.06
CA ALA A 613 36.12 3.27 12.16
C ALA A 613 36.62 4.60 12.73
N LEU A 614 37.47 4.55 13.76
CA LEU A 614 38.11 5.74 14.32
C LEU A 614 39.02 6.46 13.30
N LYS A 615 39.85 5.71 12.56
CA LYS A 615 40.67 6.28 11.47
C LYS A 615 39.81 6.95 10.39
N LEU A 616 38.71 6.33 9.98
CA LEU A 616 37.77 6.88 9.00
C LEU A 616 37.11 8.18 9.49
N ILE A 617 36.65 8.21 10.75
CA ILE A 617 36.12 9.43 11.38
C ILE A 617 37.18 10.54 11.38
N GLN A 618 38.42 10.23 11.75
CA GLN A 618 39.54 11.19 11.73
C GLN A 618 39.85 11.69 10.32
N ALA A 619 39.79 10.81 9.31
CA ALA A 619 40.02 11.13 7.90
C ALA A 619 38.91 11.97 7.25
N GLY A 620 37.81 12.26 7.95
CA GLY A 620 36.75 13.13 7.44
C GLY A 620 35.52 12.40 6.91
N SER A 621 35.32 11.13 7.26
CA SER A 621 34.09 10.43 6.92
C SER A 621 32.85 11.18 7.42
N ASP A 622 31.82 11.21 6.58
CA ASP A 622 30.52 11.77 6.91
C ASP A 622 29.83 10.90 7.97
N VAL A 623 29.63 11.49 9.15
CA VAL A 623 28.99 10.85 10.31
C VAL A 623 27.47 11.07 10.33
N THR A 624 26.92 11.84 9.39
CA THR A 624 25.48 12.15 9.33
C THR A 624 24.66 11.08 8.59
N VAL A 625 25.33 10.08 8.03
CA VAL A 625 24.71 8.97 7.29
C VAL A 625 23.93 8.03 8.22
N SER A 626 22.87 7.41 7.67
CA SER A 626 22.01 6.47 8.38
C SER A 626 21.79 5.18 7.58
N VAL A 627 21.55 4.07 8.27
CA VAL A 627 21.24 2.76 7.68
C VAL A 627 19.76 2.45 7.85
N SER A 628 19.08 1.99 6.79
CA SER A 628 17.69 1.54 6.88
C SER A 628 17.60 0.23 7.67
N GLY A 629 16.86 0.23 8.78
CA GLY A 629 16.58 -0.98 9.54
C GLY A 629 15.49 -1.83 8.88
N GLN A 630 15.51 -3.14 9.12
CA GLN A 630 14.55 -4.13 8.59
C GLN A 630 13.07 -3.82 8.92
N ASN A 631 12.82 -2.96 9.92
CA ASN A 631 11.49 -2.57 10.37
C ASN A 631 11.05 -1.19 9.82
N GLY A 632 11.76 -0.64 8.84
CA GLY A 632 11.46 0.68 8.24
C GLY A 632 11.95 1.89 9.02
N TYR A 633 12.67 1.69 10.13
CA TYR A 633 13.32 2.76 10.90
C TYR A 633 14.78 2.91 10.50
N SER A 634 15.20 4.11 10.10
CA SER A 634 16.63 4.40 9.87
C SER A 634 17.37 4.57 11.20
N LYS A 635 18.59 4.01 11.28
CA LYS A 635 19.52 4.17 12.41
C LYS A 635 20.67 5.07 11.99
N ASP A 636 20.97 6.10 12.78
CA ASP A 636 22.15 6.94 12.57
C ASP A 636 23.45 6.22 13.00
N ILE A 637 24.60 6.80 12.66
CA ILE A 637 25.92 6.21 12.97
C ILE A 637 26.16 6.03 14.48
N LEU A 638 25.59 6.92 15.31
CA LEU A 638 25.74 6.89 16.76
C LEU A 638 24.98 5.70 17.35
N GLN A 639 23.74 5.49 16.90
CA GLN A 639 22.91 4.34 17.26
C GLN A 639 23.57 3.04 16.82
N LEU A 640 24.18 3.00 15.63
CA LEU A 640 24.90 1.82 15.14
C LEU A 640 26.14 1.51 16.00
N ALA A 641 26.93 2.52 16.36
CA ALA A 641 28.06 2.36 17.27
C ALA A 641 27.62 1.84 18.66
N ILE A 642 26.48 2.34 19.17
CA ILE A 642 25.88 1.84 20.41
C ILE A 642 25.44 0.37 20.25
N ASP A 643 24.74 0.00 19.18
CA ASP A 643 24.29 -1.37 18.93
C ASP A 643 25.45 -2.39 18.93
N HIS A 644 26.62 -1.97 18.45
CA HIS A 644 27.84 -2.80 18.46
C HIS A 644 28.69 -2.65 19.75
N GLY A 645 28.37 -1.71 20.63
CA GLY A 645 29.08 -1.51 21.90
C GLY A 645 30.43 -0.80 21.76
N MET A 646 30.60 0.05 20.74
CA MET A 646 31.83 0.77 20.44
C MET A 646 31.90 2.12 21.16
N ASP A 647 32.13 2.10 22.47
CA ASP A 647 32.09 3.31 23.29
C ASP A 647 33.17 4.36 22.92
N SER A 648 34.33 3.94 22.40
CA SER A 648 35.40 4.88 22.03
C SER A 648 35.03 5.79 20.84
N LEU A 649 34.05 5.38 20.03
CA LEU A 649 33.60 6.14 18.87
C LEU A 649 32.58 7.22 19.23
N LEU A 650 31.91 7.14 20.39
CA LEU A 650 30.78 8.01 20.71
C LEU A 650 31.19 9.49 20.77
N ASN A 651 32.30 9.80 21.43
CA ASN A 651 32.80 11.18 21.55
C ASN A 651 33.27 11.76 20.20
N PRO A 652 34.10 11.06 19.40
CA PRO A 652 34.44 11.48 18.04
C PRO A 652 33.21 11.74 17.15
N ILE A 653 32.21 10.84 17.20
CA ILE A 653 30.98 10.94 16.42
C ILE A 653 30.17 12.18 16.84
N LEU A 654 29.88 12.34 18.14
CA LEU A 654 29.08 13.46 18.67
C LEU A 654 29.72 14.82 18.34
N THR A 655 31.04 14.91 18.48
CA THR A 655 31.78 16.14 18.17
C THR A 655 31.64 16.53 16.69
N LYS A 656 31.71 15.55 15.77
CA LYS A 656 31.59 15.81 14.33
C LYS A 656 30.17 16.06 13.84
N MET A 657 29.18 15.38 14.42
CA MET A 657 27.78 15.61 14.05
C MET A 657 27.31 17.02 14.47
N GLY A 658 27.97 17.65 15.44
CA GLY A 658 27.51 18.91 16.03
C GLY A 658 26.17 18.77 16.76
N THR A 659 25.71 17.54 17.00
CA THR A 659 24.46 17.25 17.69
C THR A 659 24.67 17.34 19.20
N PRO A 660 23.80 18.04 19.94
CA PRO A 660 23.87 18.04 21.40
C PRO A 660 23.73 16.62 21.94
N ILE A 661 24.57 16.25 22.92
CA ILE A 661 24.55 14.93 23.58
C ILE A 661 23.17 14.54 24.16
N ASN A 662 22.30 15.52 24.37
CA ASN A 662 20.95 15.40 24.92
C ASN A 662 19.82 15.52 23.89
N GLN A 663 20.12 15.46 22.58
CA GLN A 663 19.09 15.47 21.56
C GLN A 663 18.30 14.16 21.58
N VAL A 664 16.97 14.23 21.56
CA VAL A 664 16.08 13.05 21.51
C VAL A 664 15.67 12.72 20.08
N SER A 665 15.49 11.44 19.77
CA SER A 665 14.96 10.99 18.48
C SER A 665 13.57 11.56 18.21
N THR A 666 13.25 11.74 16.92
CA THR A 666 11.93 12.23 16.47
C THR A 666 10.89 11.13 16.31
N ASN A 667 11.30 9.86 16.42
CA ASN A 667 10.39 8.72 16.37
C ASN A 667 9.47 8.67 17.61
N SER A 668 8.45 7.80 17.56
CA SER A 668 7.46 7.64 18.62
C SER A 668 8.04 7.31 20.00
N TYR A 669 9.27 6.77 20.05
CA TYR A 669 9.95 6.41 21.29
C TYR A 669 10.70 7.58 21.96
N ARG A 670 10.99 8.67 21.22
CA ARG A 670 11.66 9.90 21.71
C ARG A 670 12.87 9.65 22.62
N MET A 671 13.82 8.85 22.18
CA MET A 671 14.97 8.40 22.96
C MET A 671 16.17 9.34 22.82
N SER A 672 16.82 9.70 23.93
CA SER A 672 18.18 10.27 23.93
C SER A 672 19.24 9.18 23.66
N PRO A 673 20.47 9.53 23.21
CA PRO A 673 21.57 8.56 23.06
C PRO A 673 21.79 7.71 24.31
N LEU A 674 21.72 8.33 25.50
CA LEU A 674 21.85 7.64 26.78
C LEU A 674 20.72 6.61 26.99
N SER A 675 19.46 7.03 26.83
CA SER A 675 18.33 6.11 26.97
C SER A 675 18.36 4.98 25.93
N TYR A 676 18.86 5.24 24.72
CA TYR A 676 19.05 4.24 23.67
C TYR A 676 20.12 3.21 24.05
N ALA A 677 21.27 3.64 24.58
CA ALA A 677 22.31 2.75 25.07
C ALA A 677 21.82 1.86 26.23
N ILE A 678 21.06 2.43 27.17
CA ILE A 678 20.49 1.67 28.29
C ILE A 678 19.48 0.63 27.80
N SER A 679 18.56 1.00 26.89
CA SER A 679 17.56 0.07 26.35
C SER A 679 18.16 -1.07 25.53
N ASN A 680 19.29 -0.82 24.86
CA ASN A 680 20.06 -1.85 24.17
C ASN A 680 21.04 -2.61 25.10
N LYS A 681 21.00 -2.35 26.41
CA LYS A 681 21.84 -3.00 27.44
C LYS A 681 23.34 -2.81 27.21
N LYS A 682 23.73 -1.66 26.66
CA LYS A 682 25.11 -1.30 26.31
C LYS A 682 25.73 -0.49 27.45
N GLU A 683 26.14 -1.20 28.49
CA GLU A 683 26.61 -0.61 29.75
C GLU A 683 27.82 0.32 29.58
N SER A 684 28.83 -0.09 28.79
CA SER A 684 30.02 0.72 28.49
C SER A 684 29.67 2.03 27.76
N CYS A 685 28.82 1.94 26.75
CA CYS A 685 28.34 3.10 25.99
C CYS A 685 27.54 4.06 26.88
N ALA A 686 26.65 3.55 27.73
CA ALA A 686 25.87 4.36 28.65
C ALA A 686 26.77 5.11 29.65
N LEU A 687 27.78 4.43 30.22
CA LEU A 687 28.76 5.06 31.11
C LEU A 687 29.57 6.14 30.40
N THR A 688 30.01 5.89 29.17
CA THR A 688 30.77 6.86 28.38
C THR A 688 29.93 8.10 28.07
N LEU A 689 28.67 7.93 27.67
CA LEU A 689 27.75 9.06 27.44
C LEU A 689 27.52 9.88 28.71
N LEU A 690 27.34 9.23 29.85
CA LEU A 690 27.21 9.88 31.16
C LEU A 690 28.46 10.68 31.55
N GLN A 691 29.64 10.09 31.35
CA GLN A 691 30.93 10.76 31.58
C GLN A 691 31.14 11.95 30.64
N SER A 692 30.60 11.89 29.43
CA SER A 692 30.65 12.97 28.43
C SER A 692 29.56 14.05 28.61
N GLY A 693 28.78 14.01 29.71
CA GLY A 693 27.82 15.05 30.05
C GLY A 693 26.39 14.83 29.54
N ALA A 694 26.01 13.59 29.22
CA ALA A 694 24.60 13.27 28.98
C ALA A 694 23.77 13.54 30.25
N ASP A 695 22.60 14.16 30.07
CA ASP A 695 21.69 14.50 31.16
C ASP A 695 21.17 13.20 31.83
N PRO A 696 21.50 12.97 33.12
CA PRO A 696 21.11 11.76 33.83
C PRO A 696 19.61 11.65 34.10
N ASN A 697 18.82 12.69 33.80
CA ASN A 697 17.38 12.76 34.05
C ASN A 697 16.53 12.75 32.78
N LEU A 698 17.14 12.95 31.60
CA LEU A 698 16.42 13.01 30.33
C LEU A 698 15.90 11.64 29.91
N MET A 699 14.57 11.47 29.88
CA MET A 699 13.88 10.20 29.57
C MET A 699 14.10 9.10 30.62
N ASN A 700 14.32 9.46 31.89
CA ASN A 700 14.49 8.57 33.04
C ASN A 700 15.52 7.42 32.87
N PRO A 701 16.80 7.74 32.59
CA PRO A 701 17.89 6.76 32.49
C PRO A 701 17.99 5.83 33.69
N LEU A 702 17.79 6.34 34.92
CA LEU A 702 17.87 5.54 36.14
C LEU A 702 16.80 4.44 36.18
N ALA A 703 15.55 4.77 35.87
CA ALA A 703 14.46 3.80 35.80
C ALA A 703 14.71 2.74 34.73
N LEU A 704 15.19 3.14 33.54
CA LEU A 704 15.55 2.21 32.47
C LEU A 704 16.71 1.29 32.88
N ALA A 705 17.76 1.82 33.52
CA ALA A 705 18.91 1.03 33.97
C ALA A 705 18.51 -0.01 35.03
N ILE A 706 17.59 0.37 35.91
CA ILE A 706 16.95 -0.54 36.87
C ILE A 706 16.11 -1.58 36.14
N HIS A 707 15.30 -1.21 35.14
CA HIS A 707 14.52 -2.17 34.37
C HIS A 707 15.40 -3.22 33.67
N TYR A 708 16.56 -2.82 33.14
CA TYR A 708 17.46 -3.69 32.38
C TYR A 708 18.60 -4.35 33.18
N ASN A 709 18.78 -4.04 34.47
CA ASN A 709 19.84 -4.61 35.35
C ASN A 709 21.26 -4.13 35.10
N LEU A 710 21.42 -2.88 34.67
CA LEU A 710 22.73 -2.30 34.40
C LEU A 710 23.32 -1.74 35.70
N LYS A 711 23.89 -2.62 36.53
CA LYS A 711 24.36 -2.30 37.89
C LYS A 711 25.39 -1.17 37.92
N SER A 712 26.32 -1.12 36.98
CA SER A 712 27.37 -0.09 36.96
C SER A 712 26.78 1.26 36.55
N VAL A 713 25.82 1.28 35.62
CA VAL A 713 25.08 2.51 35.25
C VAL A 713 24.24 2.99 36.43
N VAL A 714 23.53 2.09 37.13
CA VAL A 714 22.78 2.45 38.35
C VAL A 714 23.74 3.02 39.40
N ASN A 715 24.85 2.34 39.71
CA ASN A 715 25.83 2.83 40.69
C ASN A 715 26.39 4.20 40.32
N TRP A 716 26.71 4.43 39.04
CA TRP A 716 27.19 5.73 38.57
C TRP A 716 26.12 6.82 38.75
N LEU A 717 24.88 6.54 38.34
CA LEU A 717 23.76 7.48 38.48
C LEU A 717 23.47 7.81 39.95
N LEU A 718 23.52 6.83 40.85
CA LEU A 718 23.33 7.05 42.28
C LEU A 718 24.45 7.89 42.93
N GLN A 719 25.66 7.84 42.37
CA GLN A 719 26.80 8.62 42.85
C GLN A 719 26.86 10.03 42.25
N ASN A 720 26.13 10.28 41.16
CA ASN A 720 26.10 11.59 40.52
C ASN A 720 25.07 12.51 41.22
N PRO A 721 25.50 13.64 41.83
CA PRO A 721 24.60 14.58 42.51
C PRO A 721 23.52 15.20 41.62
N ALA A 722 23.71 15.22 40.30
CA ALA A 722 22.74 15.76 39.35
C ALA A 722 21.57 14.80 39.06
N THR A 723 21.65 13.53 39.49
CA THR A 723 20.59 12.55 39.26
C THR A 723 19.42 12.77 40.21
N ASP A 724 18.24 13.00 39.65
CA ASP A 724 16.97 13.01 40.36
C ASP A 724 16.47 11.57 40.57
N LEU A 725 16.65 11.07 41.79
CA LEU A 725 16.23 9.71 42.19
C LEU A 725 14.71 9.50 42.16
N ASN A 726 13.94 10.59 42.10
CA ASN A 726 12.48 10.59 42.21
C ASN A 726 11.79 10.94 40.89
N LYS A 727 12.56 11.17 39.83
CA LYS A 727 12.01 11.47 38.50
C LYS A 727 11.15 10.32 37.99
N VAL A 728 9.86 10.57 37.82
CA VAL A 728 8.89 9.58 37.34
C VAL A 728 8.82 9.53 35.82
N ASP A 729 8.42 8.37 35.29
CA ASP A 729 8.07 8.21 33.87
C ASP A 729 6.72 8.80 33.49
N ASN A 730 6.37 8.68 32.21
CA ASN A 730 5.09 9.19 31.68
C ASN A 730 3.87 8.46 32.28
N GLN A 731 4.07 7.34 32.97
CA GLN A 731 3.04 6.61 33.71
C GLN A 731 3.02 6.96 35.20
N GLY A 732 3.96 7.79 35.67
CA GLY A 732 4.12 8.17 37.07
C GLY A 732 4.89 7.13 37.90
N VAL A 733 5.67 6.24 37.26
CA VAL A 733 6.46 5.21 37.94
C VAL A 733 7.83 5.76 38.31
N SER A 734 8.19 5.73 39.61
CA SER A 734 9.50 6.15 40.11
C SER A 734 10.57 5.05 39.93
N PRO A 735 11.87 5.40 39.94
CA PRO A 735 12.96 4.42 39.90
C PRO A 735 12.87 3.36 41.01
N LEU A 736 12.50 3.78 42.23
CA LEU A 736 12.30 2.86 43.34
C LEU A 736 11.12 1.91 43.07
N ALA A 737 9.99 2.40 42.56
CA ALA A 737 8.86 1.56 42.19
C ALA A 737 9.22 0.54 41.08
N TYR A 738 10.07 0.91 40.12
CA TYR A 738 10.62 -0.02 39.13
C TYR A 738 11.45 -1.13 39.77
N ALA A 739 12.34 -0.80 40.70
CA ALA A 739 13.19 -1.79 41.38
C ALA A 739 12.32 -2.82 42.13
N LEU A 740 11.26 -2.37 42.80
CA LEU A 740 10.32 -3.24 43.50
C LEU A 740 9.53 -4.11 42.51
N SER A 741 8.91 -3.50 41.49
CA SER A 741 8.08 -4.22 40.50
C SER A 741 8.87 -5.27 39.72
N MET A 742 10.16 -5.02 39.49
CA MET A 742 11.08 -5.93 38.81
C MET A 742 11.76 -6.94 39.77
N LYS A 743 11.36 -6.99 41.04
CA LYS A 743 11.88 -7.89 42.06
C LYS A 743 13.38 -7.75 42.35
N ARG A 744 13.90 -6.52 42.34
CA ARG A 744 15.34 -6.21 42.47
C ARG A 744 15.67 -5.61 43.84
N GLU A 745 15.52 -6.43 44.87
CA GLU A 745 15.67 -6.02 46.27
C GLU A 745 16.99 -5.27 46.53
N LYS A 746 18.13 -5.77 46.06
CA LYS A 746 19.44 -5.10 46.24
C LYS A 746 19.48 -3.69 45.65
N MET A 747 18.87 -3.46 44.48
CA MET A 747 18.82 -2.13 43.86
C MET A 747 17.86 -1.21 44.60
N ALA A 748 16.72 -1.73 45.06
CA ALA A 748 15.79 -0.98 45.90
C ALA A 748 16.47 -0.51 47.21
N LEU A 749 17.22 -1.40 47.87
CA LEU A 749 18.02 -1.05 49.05
C LEU A 749 19.05 0.05 48.76
N GLN A 750 19.72 0.01 47.60
CA GLN A 750 20.67 1.05 47.20
C GLN A 750 19.97 2.40 46.97
N LEU A 751 18.81 2.41 46.30
CA LEU A 751 18.01 3.62 46.06
C LEU A 751 17.52 4.26 47.36
N ILE A 752 16.99 3.45 48.28
CA ILE A 752 16.52 3.93 49.59
C ILE A 752 17.70 4.54 50.36
N LYS A 753 18.87 3.88 50.37
CA LYS A 753 20.08 4.42 51.02
C LYS A 753 20.60 5.70 50.35
N ALA A 754 20.36 5.88 49.07
CA ALA A 754 20.71 7.09 48.32
C ALA A 754 19.70 8.24 48.53
N GLY A 755 18.60 8.03 49.26
CA GLY A 755 17.60 9.05 49.56
C GLY A 755 16.43 9.11 48.59
N ALA A 756 16.14 8.03 47.86
CA ALA A 756 14.92 7.93 47.06
C ALA A 756 13.67 8.05 47.95
N ASP A 757 12.64 8.73 47.45
CA ASP A 757 11.37 8.93 48.14
C ASP A 757 10.64 7.59 48.33
N VAL A 758 10.43 7.24 49.59
CA VAL A 758 9.79 6.00 50.02
C VAL A 758 8.27 6.10 50.14
N ASN A 759 7.71 7.31 49.99
CA ASN A 759 6.26 7.56 50.04
C ASN A 759 5.63 7.70 48.66
N GLY A 760 6.42 7.59 47.60
CA GLY A 760 5.92 7.66 46.23
C GLY A 760 4.79 6.66 45.95
N ALA A 761 3.74 7.15 45.31
CA ALA A 761 2.67 6.32 44.75
C ALA A 761 2.85 6.20 43.24
N THR A 762 2.73 4.99 42.71
CA THR A 762 2.80 4.72 41.27
C THR A 762 1.45 4.22 40.77
N ASN A 763 1.06 4.61 39.57
CA ASN A 763 0.12 3.78 38.79
C ASN A 763 0.93 2.55 38.39
N GLY A 764 0.70 1.41 39.02
CA GLY A 764 1.56 0.24 38.84
C GLY A 764 1.61 -0.24 37.39
N LEU A 765 2.65 -1.01 37.05
CA LEU A 765 2.67 -1.89 35.87
C LEU A 765 1.59 -3.00 35.95
N GLN A 766 0.94 -3.15 37.10
CA GLN A 766 -0.21 -4.02 37.35
C GLN A 766 -1.39 -3.15 37.81
N ARG A 767 -2.59 -3.46 37.33
CA ARG A 767 -3.83 -2.67 37.45
C ARG A 767 -4.01 -2.03 38.85
N GLY A 768 -3.80 -0.72 38.96
CA GLY A 768 -4.12 0.08 40.16
C GLY A 768 -2.98 0.99 40.63
N LYS A 769 -3.29 1.94 41.52
CA LYS A 769 -2.29 2.75 42.23
C LYS A 769 -1.74 1.96 43.42
N ALA A 770 -0.42 1.98 43.64
CA ALA A 770 0.22 1.36 44.80
C ALA A 770 1.40 2.20 45.31
N THR A 771 1.64 2.18 46.61
CA THR A 771 2.80 2.79 47.28
C THR A 771 4.03 1.88 47.25
N ILE A 772 5.22 2.45 47.51
CA ILE A 772 6.47 1.69 47.66
C ILE A 772 6.35 0.58 48.71
N LEU A 773 5.72 0.86 49.86
CA LEU A 773 5.50 -0.13 50.92
C LEU A 773 4.66 -1.32 50.42
N GLN A 774 3.53 -1.05 49.77
CA GLN A 774 2.63 -2.08 49.22
C GLN A 774 3.31 -2.94 48.14
N LEU A 775 4.16 -2.33 47.31
CA LEU A 775 4.96 -3.07 46.31
C LEU A 775 5.98 -4.01 46.96
N ALA A 776 6.68 -3.53 48.01
CA ALA A 776 7.62 -4.36 48.77
C ALA A 776 6.92 -5.56 49.42
N MET A 777 5.71 -5.36 49.94
CA MET A 777 4.88 -6.42 50.53
C MET A 777 4.42 -7.45 49.49
N THR A 778 3.93 -6.99 48.34
CA THR A 778 3.44 -7.86 47.24
C THR A 778 4.53 -8.77 46.68
N HIS A 779 5.79 -8.35 46.78
CA HIS A 779 6.94 -9.07 46.27
C HIS A 779 7.81 -9.72 47.35
N ASP A 780 7.34 -9.73 48.60
CA ASP A 780 7.99 -10.37 49.76
C ASP A 780 9.46 -9.91 49.98
N MET A 781 9.72 -8.62 49.82
CA MET A 781 11.06 -8.04 49.95
C MET A 781 11.41 -7.72 51.40
N SER A 782 11.75 -8.75 52.16
CA SER A 782 11.95 -8.68 53.61
C SER A 782 12.91 -7.56 54.05
N GLN A 783 14.05 -7.37 53.38
CA GLN A 783 15.03 -6.35 53.81
C GLN A 783 14.56 -4.93 53.51
N VAL A 784 13.90 -4.74 52.36
CA VAL A 784 13.30 -3.45 52.00
C VAL A 784 12.17 -3.14 52.96
N LEU A 785 11.31 -4.11 53.24
CA LEU A 785 10.19 -3.95 54.16
C LEU A 785 10.67 -3.55 55.56
N GLU A 786 11.73 -4.19 56.08
CA GLU A 786 12.29 -3.79 57.38
C GLU A 786 12.84 -2.36 57.37
N LEU A 787 13.51 -1.92 56.29
CA LEU A 787 13.96 -0.54 56.21
C LEU A 787 12.80 0.46 56.11
N LEU A 788 11.73 0.13 55.38
CA LEU A 788 10.56 0.99 55.24
C LEU A 788 9.78 1.11 56.55
N LEU A 789 9.52 -0.01 57.23
CA LEU A 789 8.78 -0.01 58.50
C LEU A 789 9.53 0.71 59.63
N ASN A 790 10.87 0.65 59.61
CA ASN A 790 11.71 1.39 60.56
C ASN A 790 11.81 2.89 60.24
N ASN A 791 11.29 3.35 59.10
CA ASN A 791 11.28 4.76 58.73
C ASN A 791 9.97 5.42 59.19
N PRO A 792 9.99 6.32 60.18
CA PRO A 792 8.78 6.94 60.72
C PRO A 792 8.06 7.87 59.71
N ALA A 793 8.71 8.22 58.61
CA ALA A 793 8.10 9.02 57.55
C ALA A 793 7.16 8.21 56.65
N VAL A 794 7.15 6.87 56.74
CA VAL A 794 6.33 6.01 55.89
C VAL A 794 4.88 6.01 56.36
N ASP A 795 3.95 6.35 55.46
CA ASP A 795 2.52 6.32 55.75
C ASP A 795 1.98 4.88 55.73
N LEU A 796 1.79 4.30 56.92
CA LEU A 796 1.26 2.95 57.12
C LEU A 796 -0.26 2.85 56.93
N ASN A 797 -0.96 3.98 56.83
CA ASN A 797 -2.42 4.08 56.79
C ASN A 797 -2.90 4.83 55.52
N ASN A 798 -2.17 4.67 54.42
CA ASN A 798 -2.57 5.28 53.16
C ASN A 798 -3.73 4.52 52.49
N ASP A 799 -4.65 5.25 51.86
CA ASP A 799 -5.82 4.69 51.17
C ASP A 799 -5.57 4.32 49.70
N PHE A 800 -4.31 4.15 49.27
CA PHE A 800 -4.02 3.83 47.86
C PHE A 800 -4.47 2.40 47.55
N ASN A 801 -5.65 2.29 46.92
CA ASN A 801 -6.37 1.05 46.59
C ASN A 801 -6.84 0.24 47.82
N LEU A 802 -5.92 -0.12 48.72
CA LEU A 802 -6.21 -0.89 49.94
C LEU A 802 -5.14 -0.56 51.00
N PRO A 803 -5.48 -0.19 52.24
CA PRO A 803 -4.47 0.13 53.27
C PRO A 803 -3.42 -0.97 53.44
N PRO A 804 -2.13 -0.65 53.70
CA PRO A 804 -1.06 -1.65 53.79
C PRO A 804 -1.40 -2.86 54.66
N LEU A 805 -1.93 -2.63 55.87
CA LEU A 805 -2.34 -3.73 56.76
C LEU A 805 -3.44 -4.61 56.14
N ALA A 806 -4.42 -4.01 55.48
CA ALA A 806 -5.47 -4.74 54.77
C ALA A 806 -4.90 -5.55 53.60
N GLN A 807 -3.89 -5.03 52.89
CA GLN A 807 -3.18 -5.77 51.84
C GLN A 807 -2.38 -6.96 52.40
N ALA A 808 -1.69 -6.81 53.54
CA ALA A 808 -0.99 -7.92 54.18
C ALA A 808 -1.93 -9.08 54.50
N LEU A 809 -3.13 -8.76 55.02
CA LEU A 809 -4.17 -9.73 55.33
C LEU A 809 -4.73 -10.39 54.06
N GLN A 810 -4.96 -9.61 52.99
CA GLN A 810 -5.35 -10.15 51.68
C GLN A 810 -4.31 -11.12 51.10
N LEU A 811 -3.02 -10.81 51.25
CA LEU A 811 -1.91 -11.67 50.86
C LEU A 811 -1.72 -12.86 51.83
N LYS A 812 -2.52 -12.94 52.90
CA LYS A 812 -2.42 -13.93 53.99
C LYS A 812 -1.02 -13.97 54.63
N ASN A 813 -0.32 -12.84 54.66
CA ASN A 813 1.01 -12.73 55.25
C ASN A 813 0.91 -12.21 56.70
N GLU A 814 0.67 -13.14 57.63
CA GLU A 814 0.53 -12.84 59.06
C GLU A 814 1.76 -12.14 59.63
N ALA A 815 2.97 -12.54 59.23
CA ALA A 815 4.21 -11.95 59.74
C ALA A 815 4.32 -10.46 59.40
N VAL A 816 3.96 -10.09 58.16
CA VAL A 816 3.95 -8.69 57.73
C VAL A 816 2.81 -7.90 58.38
N ALA A 817 1.62 -8.49 58.52
CA ALA A 817 0.50 -7.86 59.21
C ALA A 817 0.83 -7.55 60.68
N LEU A 818 1.49 -8.49 61.38
CA LEU A 818 1.98 -8.30 62.74
C LEU A 818 3.01 -7.18 62.83
N LYS A 819 3.99 -7.15 61.92
CA LYS A 819 4.98 -6.07 61.86
C LYS A 819 4.32 -4.70 61.63
N LEU A 820 3.34 -4.60 60.72
CA LEU A 820 2.60 -3.35 60.48
C LEU A 820 1.88 -2.86 61.75
N LEU A 821 1.21 -3.75 62.47
CA LEU A 821 0.56 -3.43 63.76
C LEU A 821 1.57 -2.97 64.82
N GLN A 822 2.73 -3.64 64.92
CA GLN A 822 3.81 -3.27 65.84
C GLN A 822 4.37 -1.87 65.56
N HIS A 823 4.41 -1.47 64.29
CA HIS A 823 4.88 -0.16 63.84
C HIS A 823 3.78 0.92 63.83
N GLY A 824 2.57 0.62 64.33
CA GLY A 824 1.52 1.60 64.55
C GLY A 824 0.49 1.74 63.42
N ALA A 825 0.40 0.77 62.50
CA ALA A 825 -0.72 0.70 61.55
C ALA A 825 -2.05 0.64 62.32
N ASP A 826 -3.06 1.35 61.82
CA ASP A 826 -4.38 1.42 62.42
C ASP A 826 -5.26 0.26 61.93
N PRO A 827 -5.61 -0.70 62.80
CA PRO A 827 -6.43 -1.84 62.41
C PRO A 827 -7.87 -1.46 62.03
N ALA A 828 -8.40 -0.35 62.56
CA ALA A 828 -9.75 0.13 62.23
C ALA A 828 -9.77 0.71 60.81
N HIS A 829 -8.86 1.63 60.52
CA HIS A 829 -8.69 2.19 59.18
C HIS A 829 -8.51 1.11 58.09
N ALA A 830 -7.74 0.06 58.41
CA ALA A 830 -7.53 -1.08 57.51
C ALA A 830 -8.73 -2.05 57.42
N HIS A 831 -9.79 -1.86 58.21
CA HIS A 831 -10.89 -2.82 58.37
C HIS A 831 -10.35 -4.24 58.63
N ALA A 832 -9.29 -4.31 59.45
CA ALA A 832 -8.41 -5.47 59.55
C ALA A 832 -9.14 -6.71 60.04
N LEU A 833 -10.08 -6.56 60.97
CA LEU A 833 -10.87 -7.68 61.49
C LEU A 833 -11.74 -8.28 60.39
N THR A 834 -12.41 -7.44 59.60
CA THR A 834 -13.23 -7.88 58.47
C THR A 834 -12.37 -8.61 57.46
N MET A 835 -11.22 -8.05 57.08
CA MET A 835 -10.30 -8.68 56.13
C MET A 835 -9.79 -10.04 56.64
N ALA A 836 -9.33 -10.12 57.89
CA ALA A 836 -8.88 -11.38 58.50
C ALA A 836 -10.01 -12.43 58.53
N ALA A 837 -11.25 -11.99 58.80
CA ALA A 837 -12.43 -12.85 58.78
C ALA A 837 -12.81 -13.34 57.36
N CYS A 838 -12.66 -12.52 56.32
CA CYS A 838 -12.92 -12.95 54.94
C CYS A 838 -11.90 -14.02 54.48
N TYR A 839 -10.66 -13.95 54.97
CA TYR A 839 -9.56 -14.81 54.52
C TYR A 839 -9.27 -16.03 55.42
N GLY A 840 -9.97 -16.17 56.55
CA GLY A 840 -9.86 -17.33 57.44
C GLY A 840 -8.65 -17.27 58.39
N MET A 841 -8.21 -16.08 58.78
CA MET A 841 -6.97 -15.90 59.54
C MET A 841 -7.22 -15.89 61.05
N ASP A 842 -7.45 -17.08 61.64
CA ASP A 842 -7.84 -17.26 63.05
C ASP A 842 -6.92 -16.52 64.05
N SER A 843 -5.61 -16.64 63.90
CA SER A 843 -4.62 -16.00 64.78
C SER A 843 -4.73 -14.47 64.75
N MET A 844 -4.95 -13.90 63.55
CA MET A 844 -5.11 -12.46 63.39
C MET A 844 -6.43 -11.98 63.97
N VAL A 845 -7.52 -12.76 63.83
CA VAL A 845 -8.81 -12.44 64.46
C VAL A 845 -8.69 -12.45 65.98
N ASP A 846 -8.02 -13.44 66.57
CA ASP A 846 -7.79 -13.51 68.02
C ASP A 846 -6.97 -12.33 68.57
N LEU A 847 -6.05 -11.81 67.76
CA LEU A 847 -5.25 -10.64 68.10
C LEU A 847 -6.07 -9.35 67.95
N LEU A 848 -6.76 -9.18 66.82
CA LEU A 848 -7.52 -7.97 66.50
C LEU A 848 -8.70 -7.76 67.44
N LEU A 849 -9.39 -8.84 67.87
CA LEU A 849 -10.47 -8.76 68.86
C LEU A 849 -10.01 -8.28 70.24
N LYS A 850 -8.70 -8.28 70.52
CA LYS A 850 -8.11 -7.74 71.76
C LYS A 850 -7.68 -6.27 71.61
N ASP A 851 -7.63 -5.74 70.39
CA ASP A 851 -7.25 -4.35 70.14
C ASP A 851 -8.47 -3.44 70.38
N PRO A 852 -8.41 -2.49 71.32
CA PRO A 852 -9.57 -1.65 71.66
C PRO A 852 -9.98 -0.69 70.52
N ARG A 853 -9.16 -0.55 69.47
CA ARG A 853 -9.50 0.25 68.29
C ARG A 853 -10.43 -0.48 67.32
N VAL A 854 -10.57 -1.80 67.46
CA VAL A 854 -11.33 -2.64 66.52
C VAL A 854 -12.79 -2.78 66.96
N ASP A 855 -13.72 -2.44 66.07
CA ASP A 855 -15.14 -2.75 66.24
C ASP A 855 -15.48 -4.10 65.56
N VAL A 856 -16.07 -5.02 66.32
CA VAL A 856 -16.50 -6.35 65.84
C VAL A 856 -17.56 -6.29 64.73
N ASN A 857 -18.21 -5.13 64.55
CA ASN A 857 -19.27 -4.89 63.58
C ASN A 857 -18.87 -3.99 62.41
N GLU A 858 -17.60 -3.55 62.35
CA GLU A 858 -17.14 -2.59 61.35
C GLU A 858 -17.29 -3.14 59.92
N SER A 859 -18.12 -2.49 59.10
CA SER A 859 -18.32 -2.88 57.71
C SER A 859 -17.19 -2.38 56.82
N CYS A 860 -16.70 -3.26 55.94
CA CYS A 860 -15.63 -2.95 55.01
C CYS A 860 -16.20 -2.42 53.67
N PRO A 861 -15.90 -1.17 53.28
CA PRO A 861 -16.43 -0.58 52.05
C PRO A 861 -15.85 -1.22 50.79
N PHE A 862 -14.64 -1.80 50.86
CA PHE A 862 -13.94 -2.38 49.70
C PHE A 862 -14.68 -3.57 49.07
N TRP A 863 -15.60 -4.23 49.79
CA TRP A 863 -16.26 -5.47 49.37
C TRP A 863 -17.78 -5.41 49.47
N GLY A 864 -18.40 -4.25 49.23
CA GLY A 864 -19.86 -4.10 49.27
C GLY A 864 -20.44 -3.99 50.68
N GLY A 865 -19.67 -3.38 51.59
CA GLY A 865 -20.13 -3.01 52.94
C GLY A 865 -20.32 -4.19 53.89
N LYS A 866 -19.55 -5.27 53.73
CA LYS A 866 -19.69 -6.48 54.57
C LYS A 866 -18.99 -6.31 55.91
N GLY A 867 -19.61 -6.74 56.99
CA GLY A 867 -18.95 -6.87 58.31
C GLY A 867 -18.19 -8.20 58.48
N PRO A 868 -17.41 -8.36 59.58
CA PRO A 868 -16.59 -9.56 59.81
C PRO A 868 -17.39 -10.87 59.81
N LEU A 869 -18.57 -10.87 60.45
CA LEU A 869 -19.41 -12.07 60.55
C LEU A 869 -19.94 -12.52 59.18
N ALA A 870 -20.39 -11.59 58.35
CA ALA A 870 -20.82 -11.89 56.98
C ALA A 870 -19.66 -12.51 56.18
N CYS A 871 -18.46 -11.94 56.30
CA CYS A 871 -17.27 -12.44 55.62
C CYS A 871 -16.87 -13.85 56.07
N ALA A 872 -16.86 -14.13 57.37
CA ALA A 872 -16.57 -15.46 57.90
C ALA A 872 -17.57 -16.52 57.36
N LEU A 873 -18.86 -16.16 57.25
CA LEU A 873 -19.89 -17.03 56.69
C LEU A 873 -19.71 -17.27 55.18
N GLU A 874 -19.35 -16.26 54.40
CA GLU A 874 -19.05 -16.43 52.98
C GLU A 874 -17.83 -17.32 52.73
N GLY A 875 -16.80 -17.19 53.57
CA GLY A 875 -15.60 -18.03 53.54
C GLY A 875 -15.81 -19.44 54.10
N TYR A 876 -17.01 -19.79 54.57
CA TYR A 876 -17.33 -21.06 55.23
C TYR A 876 -16.51 -21.32 56.51
N HIS A 877 -16.07 -20.26 57.20
CA HIS A 877 -15.26 -20.36 58.41
C HIS A 877 -16.13 -20.48 59.67
N GLU A 878 -16.76 -21.65 59.87
CA GLU A 878 -17.74 -21.90 60.93
C GLU A 878 -17.23 -21.54 62.35
N ALA A 879 -16.03 -21.99 62.71
CA ALA A 879 -15.44 -21.73 64.03
C ALA A 879 -15.20 -20.24 64.27
N MET A 880 -14.76 -19.52 63.25
CA MET A 880 -14.54 -18.08 63.30
C MET A 880 -15.85 -17.30 63.37
N ALA A 881 -16.88 -17.72 62.64
CA ALA A 881 -18.21 -17.11 62.74
C ALA A 881 -18.78 -17.25 64.17
N LEU A 882 -18.63 -18.43 64.79
CA LEU A 882 -19.03 -18.64 66.19
C LEU A 882 -18.23 -17.75 67.15
N LYS A 883 -16.93 -17.59 66.92
CA LYS A 883 -16.04 -16.71 67.69
C LYS A 883 -16.47 -15.24 67.61
N LEU A 884 -16.79 -14.76 66.40
CA LEU A 884 -17.29 -13.39 66.19
C LEU A 884 -18.63 -13.16 66.88
N ILE A 885 -19.57 -14.12 66.82
CA ILE A 885 -20.84 -14.05 67.56
C ILE A 885 -20.60 -13.97 69.08
N GLN A 886 -19.66 -14.77 69.60
CA GLN A 886 -19.28 -14.72 71.02
C GLN A 886 -18.63 -13.38 71.41
N ALA A 887 -17.92 -12.74 70.48
CA ALA A 887 -17.31 -11.43 70.66
C ALA A 887 -18.30 -10.25 70.47
N GLY A 888 -19.59 -10.52 70.26
CA GLY A 888 -20.63 -9.50 70.17
C GLY A 888 -20.95 -9.02 68.75
N ALA A 889 -20.64 -9.81 67.72
CA ALA A 889 -21.07 -9.51 66.35
C ALA A 889 -22.59 -9.46 66.23
N ASP A 890 -23.11 -8.41 65.60
CA ASP A 890 -24.53 -8.22 65.33
C ASP A 890 -24.99 -9.22 64.26
N VAL A 891 -26.04 -9.97 64.60
CA VAL A 891 -26.64 -11.00 63.73
C VAL A 891 -27.86 -10.48 62.98
N LEU A 892 -28.31 -9.25 63.26
CA LEU A 892 -29.51 -8.64 62.68
C LEU A 892 -29.20 -7.73 61.49
N VAL A 893 -27.91 -7.41 61.27
CA VAL A 893 -27.49 -6.60 60.12
C VAL A 893 -27.70 -7.33 58.80
N PRO A 894 -27.90 -6.59 57.69
CA PRO A 894 -27.81 -7.16 56.35
C PRO A 894 -26.45 -7.82 56.12
N ALA A 895 -26.41 -8.90 55.33
CA ALA A 895 -25.15 -9.53 54.95
C ALA A 895 -24.33 -8.64 54.00
N HIS A 896 -24.99 -7.83 53.15
CA HIS A 896 -24.40 -6.92 52.16
C HIS A 896 -25.21 -5.63 52.03
N ASP A 897 -24.55 -4.50 51.71
CA ASP A 897 -25.22 -3.21 51.49
C ASP A 897 -25.98 -3.13 50.15
N GLU A 898 -25.48 -3.79 49.10
CA GLU A 898 -26.04 -3.69 47.74
C GLU A 898 -27.28 -4.57 47.51
N GLN A 899 -27.41 -5.67 48.26
CA GLN A 899 -28.57 -6.55 48.23
C GLN A 899 -29.34 -6.42 49.55
N LYS A 900 -30.12 -5.34 49.69
CA LYS A 900 -30.92 -4.97 50.89
C LYS A 900 -31.87 -6.06 51.46
N SER A 901 -31.87 -7.29 50.94
CA SER A 901 -32.76 -8.39 51.33
C SER A 901 -32.11 -9.62 51.95
N ALA A 902 -30.78 -9.78 51.90
CA ALA A 902 -30.12 -10.96 52.47
C ALA A 902 -29.59 -10.67 53.88
N THR A 903 -30.07 -11.40 54.89
CA THR A 903 -29.62 -11.30 56.30
C THR A 903 -28.43 -12.23 56.60
N ILE A 904 -27.76 -12.02 57.73
CA ILE A 904 -26.72 -12.95 58.25
C ILE A 904 -27.26 -14.37 58.41
N LEU A 905 -28.51 -14.51 58.88
CA LEU A 905 -29.19 -15.80 59.00
C LEU A 905 -29.37 -16.49 57.63
N ASP A 906 -29.80 -15.74 56.61
CA ASP A 906 -29.98 -16.29 55.26
C ASP A 906 -28.68 -16.81 54.69
N LEU A 907 -27.59 -16.08 54.93
CA LEU A 907 -26.26 -16.48 54.50
C LEU A 907 -25.83 -17.77 55.21
N ALA A 908 -26.02 -17.88 56.54
CA ALA A 908 -25.70 -19.10 57.29
C ALA A 908 -26.51 -20.33 56.81
N ILE A 909 -27.80 -20.16 56.49
CA ILE A 909 -28.66 -21.20 55.92
C ILE A 909 -28.16 -21.62 54.53
N LYS A 910 -27.91 -20.64 53.64
CA LYS A 910 -27.40 -20.90 52.27
C LYS A 910 -26.06 -21.64 52.26
N ARG A 911 -25.22 -21.41 53.27
CA ARG A 911 -23.90 -22.04 53.44
C ARG A 911 -23.95 -23.35 54.21
N SER A 912 -25.14 -23.78 54.67
CA SER A 912 -25.35 -25.03 55.40
C SER A 912 -24.55 -25.14 56.70
N LEU A 913 -24.52 -24.08 57.52
CA LEU A 913 -23.75 -24.02 58.78
C LEU A 913 -24.66 -24.15 60.02
N PRO A 914 -25.01 -25.37 60.47
CA PRO A 914 -26.05 -25.58 61.49
C PRO A 914 -25.71 -24.98 62.86
N LYS A 915 -24.45 -25.07 63.31
CA LYS A 915 -24.08 -24.53 64.63
C LYS A 915 -24.16 -23.01 64.66
N VAL A 916 -23.87 -22.35 63.54
CA VAL A 916 -23.97 -20.91 63.41
C VAL A 916 -25.44 -20.49 63.33
N VAL A 917 -26.29 -21.23 62.60
CA VAL A 917 -27.74 -21.02 62.62
C VAL A 917 -28.29 -21.13 64.05
N ASP A 918 -27.93 -22.18 64.78
CA ASP A 918 -28.34 -22.34 66.18
C ASP A 918 -27.86 -21.17 67.06
N ALA A 919 -26.64 -20.68 66.85
CA ALA A 919 -26.11 -19.53 67.58
C ALA A 919 -26.85 -18.24 67.26
N ILE A 920 -27.20 -18.00 65.99
CA ILE A 920 -27.96 -16.83 65.53
C ILE A 920 -29.40 -16.88 66.08
N LEU A 921 -30.06 -18.03 66.02
CA LEU A 921 -31.45 -18.23 66.47
C LEU A 921 -31.64 -18.07 67.99
N LYS A 922 -30.57 -18.03 68.78
CA LYS A 922 -30.65 -17.63 70.19
C LYS A 922 -31.08 -16.17 70.35
N ASN A 923 -30.90 -15.34 69.32
CA ASN A 923 -31.38 -13.96 69.32
C ASN A 923 -32.89 -13.93 69.03
N ARG A 924 -33.68 -13.57 70.05
CA ARG A 924 -35.15 -13.55 70.00
C ARG A 924 -35.74 -12.42 69.14
N GLN A 925 -34.92 -11.50 68.64
CA GLN A 925 -35.39 -10.41 67.78
C GLN A 925 -35.58 -10.83 66.31
N ILE A 926 -35.17 -12.05 65.94
CA ILE A 926 -35.31 -12.57 64.57
C ILE A 926 -36.75 -13.04 64.34
N ASP A 927 -37.48 -12.36 63.46
CA ASP A 927 -38.80 -12.78 63.01
C ASP A 927 -38.71 -13.63 61.73
N LEU A 928 -38.65 -14.95 61.91
CA LEU A 928 -38.52 -15.93 60.83
C LEU A 928 -39.69 -15.92 59.84
N ASN A 929 -40.84 -15.38 60.22
CA ASN A 929 -42.10 -15.47 59.45
C ASN A 929 -42.32 -14.30 58.51
N HIS A 930 -41.57 -13.21 58.69
CA HIS A 930 -41.64 -12.01 57.86
C HIS A 930 -40.34 -11.76 57.06
N MET A 931 -39.43 -12.73 57.04
CA MET A 931 -38.21 -12.66 56.25
C MET A 931 -38.52 -12.76 54.73
N PRO A 932 -37.93 -11.91 53.87
CA PRO A 932 -38.10 -11.98 52.42
C PRO A 932 -37.57 -13.28 51.80
N SER A 933 -36.62 -13.93 52.47
CA SER A 933 -35.78 -15.02 51.99
C SER A 933 -36.40 -16.42 52.09
N LEU A 934 -37.50 -16.58 52.84
CA LEU A 934 -38.21 -17.85 53.02
C LEU A 934 -37.27 -18.95 53.57
N PRO A 935 -36.87 -18.85 54.86
CA PRO A 935 -35.74 -19.61 55.42
C PRO A 935 -35.97 -21.13 55.48
N LEU A 936 -37.20 -21.59 55.67
CA LEU A 936 -37.53 -23.02 55.66
C LEU A 936 -37.42 -23.62 54.26
N TYR A 937 -37.86 -22.87 53.24
CA TYR A 937 -37.68 -23.28 51.85
C TYR A 937 -36.22 -23.37 51.46
N GLU A 938 -35.39 -22.39 51.84
CA GLU A 938 -33.96 -22.43 51.53
C GLU A 938 -33.28 -23.64 52.22
N ALA A 939 -33.60 -23.93 53.49
CA ALA A 939 -33.07 -25.10 54.19
C ALA A 939 -33.45 -26.44 53.51
N LEU A 940 -34.69 -26.53 53.03
CA LEU A 940 -35.20 -27.67 52.25
C LEU A 940 -34.47 -27.81 50.91
N TRP A 941 -34.33 -26.71 50.16
CA TRP A 941 -33.62 -26.69 48.88
C TRP A 941 -32.16 -27.16 49.04
N ARG A 942 -31.52 -26.81 50.15
CA ARG A 942 -30.18 -27.27 50.53
C ARG A 942 -30.14 -28.71 51.06
N LYS A 943 -31.29 -29.34 51.26
CA LYS A 943 -31.47 -30.67 51.85
C LYS A 943 -30.82 -30.81 53.23
N ASN A 944 -30.83 -29.75 54.04
CA ASN A 944 -30.22 -29.71 55.38
C ASN A 944 -31.29 -29.86 56.48
N GLU A 945 -31.55 -31.11 56.87
CA GLU A 945 -32.55 -31.46 57.90
C GLU A 945 -32.27 -30.77 59.23
N THR A 946 -31.01 -30.68 59.66
CA THR A 946 -30.63 -30.09 60.95
C THR A 946 -31.02 -28.61 61.02
N ILE A 947 -30.73 -27.85 59.96
CA ILE A 947 -31.13 -26.43 59.87
C ILE A 947 -32.65 -26.32 59.77
N PHE A 948 -33.30 -27.19 59.01
CA PHE A 948 -34.75 -27.18 58.89
C PHE A 948 -35.44 -27.38 60.25
N GLN A 949 -34.97 -28.35 61.05
CA GLN A 949 -35.49 -28.59 62.39
C GLN A 949 -35.16 -27.44 63.35
N ALA A 950 -33.96 -26.85 63.27
CA ALA A 950 -33.60 -25.68 64.07
C ALA A 950 -34.54 -24.49 63.82
N LEU A 951 -34.81 -24.18 62.55
CA LEU A 951 -35.74 -23.10 62.16
C LEU A 951 -37.18 -23.39 62.60
N LYS A 952 -37.65 -24.64 62.44
CA LYS A 952 -38.97 -25.06 62.91
C LYS A 952 -39.11 -24.94 64.42
N ASN A 953 -38.11 -25.39 65.17
CA ASN A 953 -38.07 -25.30 66.63
C ASN A 953 -38.02 -23.83 67.11
N ALA A 954 -37.40 -22.94 66.32
CA ALA A 954 -37.38 -21.50 66.56
C ALA A 954 -38.68 -20.78 66.14
N GLY A 955 -39.69 -21.49 65.62
CA GLY A 955 -41.02 -20.94 65.34
C GLY A 955 -41.26 -20.46 63.90
N ALA A 956 -40.43 -20.86 62.93
CA ALA A 956 -40.70 -20.61 61.52
C ALA A 956 -41.95 -21.38 61.05
N ASN A 957 -42.87 -20.68 60.37
CA ASN A 957 -44.06 -21.22 59.74
C ASN A 957 -43.77 -21.44 58.25
N GLY A 958 -44.08 -22.64 57.75
CA GLY A 958 -43.83 -22.95 56.34
C GLY A 958 -44.93 -22.49 55.39
N MET A 959 -45.95 -21.76 55.86
CA MET A 959 -47.11 -21.42 55.03
C MET A 959 -46.75 -20.36 53.97
N ALA A 960 -45.88 -19.40 54.32
CA ALA A 960 -45.35 -18.42 53.38
C ALA A 960 -44.47 -19.09 52.31
N ASP A 961 -43.57 -20.00 52.72
CA ASP A 961 -42.75 -20.84 51.83
C ASP A 961 -43.63 -21.65 50.86
N PHE A 962 -44.68 -22.27 51.41
CA PHE A 962 -45.63 -23.08 50.67
C PHE A 962 -46.42 -22.27 49.63
N GLN A 963 -46.89 -21.07 50.00
CA GLN A 963 -47.61 -20.16 49.11
C GLN A 963 -46.69 -19.58 48.01
N PHE A 964 -45.43 -19.26 48.34
CA PHE A 964 -44.44 -18.84 47.36
C PHE A 964 -44.18 -19.93 46.32
N LEU A 965 -44.03 -21.19 46.76
CA LEU A 965 -43.89 -22.31 45.84
C LEU A 965 -45.12 -22.48 44.93
N LEU A 966 -46.32 -22.27 45.48
CA LEU A 966 -47.55 -22.30 44.70
C LEU A 966 -47.60 -21.16 43.66
N ASN A 967 -47.14 -19.97 43.99
CA ASN A 967 -47.14 -18.83 43.07
C ASN A 967 -46.06 -18.95 41.98
N LYS A 968 -44.86 -19.42 42.32
CA LYS A 968 -43.78 -19.67 41.35
C LYS A 968 -44.14 -20.79 40.35
N SER A 969 -44.83 -21.84 40.80
CA SER A 969 -45.37 -22.89 39.92
C SER A 969 -46.51 -22.44 39.01
N LYS A 970 -47.25 -21.39 39.37
CA LYS A 970 -48.23 -20.73 38.48
C LYS A 970 -47.56 -19.89 37.38
N ALA A 971 -46.34 -19.40 37.60
CA ALA A 971 -45.67 -18.43 36.73
C ALA A 971 -44.77 -19.02 35.61
N TYR A 972 -44.25 -20.25 35.75
CA TYR A 972 -43.35 -20.87 34.75
C TYR A 972 -43.78 -22.29 34.35
N THR A 973 -43.70 -22.61 33.05
CA THR A 973 -43.75 -23.98 32.51
C THR A 973 -42.34 -24.52 32.23
N ILE A 974 -41.45 -24.69 33.22
CA ILE A 974 -40.11 -25.29 32.99
C ILE A 974 -39.57 -26.02 34.26
N GLY A 975 -39.13 -27.28 34.11
CA GLY A 975 -38.07 -27.94 34.93
C GLY A 975 -38.46 -29.09 35.89
N ASN A 976 -37.76 -30.23 35.85
CA ASN A 976 -38.04 -31.46 36.63
C ASN A 976 -37.77 -31.38 38.16
N ASN A 977 -36.87 -30.50 38.64
CA ASN A 977 -36.42 -30.54 40.05
C ASN A 977 -37.44 -30.00 41.08
N TYR A 978 -38.40 -29.17 40.67
CA TYR A 978 -39.39 -28.55 41.58
C TYR A 978 -40.36 -29.54 42.24
N ASN A 979 -40.50 -30.72 41.62
CA ASN A 979 -41.47 -31.73 41.98
C ASN A 979 -41.05 -32.56 43.21
N GLU A 980 -39.75 -32.70 43.45
CA GLU A 980 -39.22 -33.33 44.66
C GLU A 980 -39.34 -32.39 45.87
N ASP A 981 -39.03 -31.10 45.69
CA ASP A 981 -39.06 -30.10 46.76
C ASP A 981 -40.46 -29.94 47.37
N ILE A 982 -41.50 -29.87 46.53
CA ILE A 982 -42.90 -29.85 46.98
C ILE A 982 -43.22 -31.06 47.86
N VAL A 983 -42.77 -32.25 47.47
CA VAL A 983 -43.07 -33.49 48.20
C VAL A 983 -42.31 -33.57 49.52
N HIS A 984 -41.04 -33.12 49.54
CA HIS A 984 -40.29 -33.00 50.78
C HIS A 984 -40.90 -31.96 51.73
N LEU A 985 -41.31 -30.79 51.23
CA LEU A 985 -41.98 -29.77 52.04
C LEU A 985 -43.32 -30.28 52.61
N LEU A 986 -44.12 -30.98 51.79
CA LEU A 986 -45.39 -31.60 52.21
C LEU A 986 -45.22 -32.68 53.28
N ASN A 987 -44.07 -33.36 53.31
CA ASN A 987 -43.76 -34.32 54.36
C ASN A 987 -43.42 -33.61 55.67
N TRP A 988 -42.82 -32.42 55.62
CA TRP A 988 -42.34 -31.72 56.80
C TRP A 988 -43.33 -30.68 57.40
N LEU A 989 -44.31 -30.19 56.62
CA LEU A 989 -45.26 -29.12 56.99
C LEU A 989 -46.68 -29.56 57.43
N SER A 990 -46.94 -30.85 57.69
CA SER A 990 -48.31 -31.32 58.03
C SER A 990 -48.89 -30.63 59.28
N PRO A 991 -50.14 -30.11 59.26
CA PRO A 991 -51.16 -30.23 58.20
C PRO A 991 -51.21 -29.06 57.20
N VAL A 992 -51.47 -29.38 55.91
CA VAL A 992 -51.67 -28.42 54.81
C VAL A 992 -53.15 -28.40 54.38
N PRO A 993 -53.77 -27.23 54.11
CA PRO A 993 -55.18 -27.15 53.71
C PRO A 993 -55.52 -27.88 52.39
N ALA A 994 -56.63 -28.63 52.38
CA ALA A 994 -57.08 -29.41 51.22
C ALA A 994 -57.29 -28.58 49.95
N ASP A 995 -57.72 -27.33 50.09
CA ASP A 995 -57.95 -26.41 48.99
C ASP A 995 -56.68 -26.03 48.23
N LEU A 996 -55.56 -25.89 48.95
CA LEU A 996 -54.26 -25.63 48.35
C LEU A 996 -53.71 -26.89 47.67
N LEU A 997 -53.90 -28.06 48.29
CA LEU A 997 -53.53 -29.35 47.69
C LEU A 997 -54.23 -29.57 46.34
N SER A 998 -55.50 -29.15 46.21
CA SER A 998 -56.25 -29.18 44.95
C SER A 998 -55.68 -28.26 43.87
N GLU A 999 -55.23 -27.06 44.23
CA GLU A 999 -54.58 -26.15 43.28
C GLU A 999 -53.25 -26.71 42.78
N MET A 1000 -52.49 -27.38 43.64
CA MET A 1000 -51.25 -28.05 43.25
C MET A 1000 -51.51 -29.29 42.39
N LEU A 1001 -52.56 -30.05 42.70
CA LEU A 1001 -52.96 -31.20 41.90
C LEU A 1001 -53.29 -30.78 40.47
N TYR A 1002 -53.98 -29.64 40.32
CA TYR A 1002 -54.18 -29.02 39.01
C TYR A 1002 -52.87 -28.69 38.29
N LEU A 1003 -51.94 -28.00 38.96
CA LEU A 1003 -50.64 -27.64 38.37
C LEU A 1003 -49.82 -28.89 37.97
N ALA A 1004 -49.85 -29.95 38.79
CA ALA A 1004 -49.22 -31.23 38.46
C ALA A 1004 -49.84 -31.87 37.21
N ILE A 1005 -51.17 -31.79 37.07
CA ILE A 1005 -51.90 -32.31 35.91
C ILE A 1005 -51.54 -31.56 34.62
N ILE A 1006 -51.53 -30.23 34.63
CA ILE A 1006 -51.23 -29.46 33.41
C ILE A 1006 -49.76 -29.59 32.98
N ASN A 1007 -48.86 -29.77 33.96
CA ASN A 1007 -47.45 -30.05 33.72
C ASN A 1007 -47.16 -31.53 33.44
N LYS A 1008 -48.20 -32.37 33.34
CA LYS A 1008 -48.12 -33.79 33.01
C LYS A 1008 -47.35 -34.66 34.02
N ASN A 1009 -47.18 -34.20 35.26
CA ASN A 1009 -46.48 -34.95 36.29
C ASN A 1009 -47.44 -35.89 37.03
N GLN A 1010 -47.47 -37.15 36.59
CA GLN A 1010 -48.36 -38.15 37.17
C GLN A 1010 -48.00 -38.50 38.62
N TRP A 1011 -46.71 -38.61 38.95
CA TRP A 1011 -46.27 -39.03 40.28
C TRP A 1011 -46.64 -38.02 41.38
N VAL A 1012 -46.39 -36.72 41.15
CA VAL A 1012 -46.81 -35.67 42.09
C VAL A 1012 -48.32 -35.60 42.19
N ALA A 1013 -49.04 -35.75 41.07
CA ALA A 1013 -50.50 -35.78 41.08
C ALA A 1013 -51.03 -36.93 41.96
N PHE A 1014 -50.47 -38.14 41.87
CA PHE A 1014 -50.82 -39.24 42.77
C PHE A 1014 -50.55 -38.90 44.24
N LYS A 1015 -49.37 -38.34 44.56
CA LYS A 1015 -49.02 -37.97 45.94
C LYS A 1015 -49.95 -36.91 46.54
N LEU A 1016 -50.36 -35.92 45.75
CA LEU A 1016 -51.29 -34.88 46.19
C LEU A 1016 -52.71 -35.43 46.39
N ILE A 1017 -53.15 -36.37 45.54
CA ILE A 1017 -54.41 -37.11 45.73
C ILE A 1017 -54.36 -37.88 47.05
N ASP A 1018 -53.28 -38.63 47.32
CA ASP A 1018 -53.11 -39.42 48.54
C ASP A 1018 -53.07 -38.54 49.81
N LYS A 1019 -52.61 -37.29 49.70
CA LYS A 1019 -52.56 -36.32 50.81
C LYS A 1019 -53.90 -35.60 51.06
N GLY A 1020 -54.96 -35.94 50.34
CA GLY A 1020 -56.30 -35.42 50.59
C GLY A 1020 -56.66 -34.15 49.81
N ALA A 1021 -56.11 -33.96 48.60
CA ALA A 1021 -56.58 -32.93 47.69
C ALA A 1021 -58.08 -33.10 47.40
N ASN A 1022 -58.86 -32.01 47.48
CA ASN A 1022 -60.27 -32.02 47.06
C ASN A 1022 -60.38 -32.16 45.54
N LEU A 1023 -60.88 -33.31 45.07
CA LEU A 1023 -60.91 -33.69 43.65
C LEU A 1023 -62.06 -33.05 42.86
N ASP A 1024 -63.08 -32.54 43.56
CA ASP A 1024 -64.27 -31.94 42.95
C ASP A 1024 -64.09 -30.46 42.63
N LYS A 1025 -62.97 -29.87 43.07
CA LYS A 1025 -62.65 -28.46 42.84
C LYS A 1025 -62.51 -28.18 41.34
N SER A 1026 -63.28 -27.20 40.87
CA SER A 1026 -63.21 -26.69 39.51
C SER A 1026 -62.41 -25.38 39.47
N LEU A 1027 -61.33 -25.36 38.70
CA LEU A 1027 -60.36 -24.25 38.69
C LEU A 1027 -60.41 -23.47 37.36
N LYS A 1028 -60.28 -22.14 37.45
CA LYS A 1028 -60.22 -21.17 36.32
C LYS A 1028 -58.76 -20.86 35.97
N PHE A 1029 -58.43 -20.63 34.70
CA PHE A 1029 -57.06 -20.27 34.30
C PHE A 1029 -56.96 -19.05 33.36
N PRO A 1030 -55.95 -18.17 33.55
CA PRO A 1030 -55.85 -16.86 32.87
C PRO A 1030 -55.44 -16.86 31.38
N LYS A 1031 -55.02 -17.98 30.77
CA LYS A 1031 -54.59 -18.01 29.35
C LYS A 1031 -55.69 -18.37 28.33
N GLU A 1032 -56.84 -18.88 28.78
CA GLU A 1032 -58.01 -19.06 27.90
C GLU A 1032 -58.88 -17.80 28.06
N ASN A 1033 -58.72 -16.83 27.14
CA ASN A 1033 -59.64 -15.70 27.01
C ASN A 1033 -61.05 -16.23 26.67
N GLY A 1034 -61.83 -16.59 27.71
CA GLY A 1034 -63.19 -17.11 27.57
C GLY A 1034 -63.59 -18.15 28.61
N GLN A 1035 -64.11 -17.68 29.75
CA GLN A 1035 -64.97 -18.31 30.77
C GLN A 1035 -65.37 -19.81 30.67
N LYS A 1036 -64.48 -20.80 30.85
CA LYS A 1036 -64.91 -22.16 31.25
C LYS A 1036 -64.09 -22.76 32.41
N GLN A 1037 -64.71 -22.88 33.58
CA GLN A 1037 -64.23 -23.73 34.68
C GLN A 1037 -64.25 -25.19 34.23
N ARG A 1038 -63.19 -25.95 34.51
CA ARG A 1038 -63.16 -27.40 34.27
C ARG A 1038 -62.73 -28.11 35.55
N SER A 1039 -63.29 -29.30 35.79
CA SER A 1039 -62.88 -30.17 36.89
C SER A 1039 -61.45 -30.71 36.69
N LEU A 1040 -60.80 -31.10 37.79
CA LEU A 1040 -59.48 -31.75 37.76
C LEU A 1040 -59.46 -33.00 36.85
N LEU A 1041 -60.55 -33.79 36.85
CA LEU A 1041 -60.73 -34.93 35.94
C LEU A 1041 -60.72 -34.52 34.47
N SER A 1042 -61.44 -33.44 34.13
CA SER A 1042 -61.50 -32.91 32.77
C SER A 1042 -60.12 -32.42 32.31
N TRP A 1043 -59.36 -31.79 33.20
CA TRP A 1043 -57.99 -31.37 32.93
C TRP A 1043 -57.04 -32.57 32.73
N ALA A 1044 -57.15 -33.63 33.56
CA ALA A 1044 -56.34 -34.84 33.41
C ALA A 1044 -56.59 -35.55 32.07
N LYS A 1045 -57.85 -35.58 31.63
CA LYS A 1045 -58.23 -36.09 30.30
C LYS A 1045 -57.66 -35.22 29.17
N LYS A 1046 -57.78 -33.90 29.26
CA LYS A 1046 -57.25 -32.95 28.25
C LYS A 1046 -55.75 -33.12 28.02
N TYR A 1047 -54.97 -33.29 29.09
CA TYR A 1047 -53.52 -33.45 29.01
C TYR A 1047 -53.06 -34.92 28.83
N LYS A 1048 -53.99 -35.84 28.57
CA LYS A 1048 -53.75 -37.28 28.29
C LYS A 1048 -53.09 -38.05 29.45
N LEU A 1049 -53.33 -37.64 30.70
CA LEU A 1049 -52.86 -38.38 31.88
C LEU A 1049 -53.85 -39.49 32.25
N SER A 1050 -53.88 -40.56 31.47
CA SER A 1050 -54.88 -41.64 31.58
C SER A 1050 -54.92 -42.30 32.97
N LEU A 1051 -53.77 -42.50 33.62
CA LEU A 1051 -53.70 -43.11 34.96
C LEU A 1051 -54.23 -42.17 36.06
N VAL A 1052 -53.86 -40.89 36.01
CA VAL A 1052 -54.36 -39.88 36.95
C VAL A 1052 -55.85 -39.64 36.73
N ALA A 1053 -56.31 -39.56 35.47
CA ALA A 1053 -57.72 -39.42 35.14
C ALA A 1053 -58.54 -40.64 35.61
N LYS A 1054 -58.02 -41.87 35.44
CA LYS A 1054 -58.65 -43.08 35.98
C LYS A 1054 -58.69 -43.05 37.50
N LYS A 1055 -57.62 -42.62 38.18
CA LYS A 1055 -57.59 -42.53 39.64
C LYS A 1055 -58.60 -41.51 40.17
N ILE A 1056 -58.63 -40.30 39.60
CA ILE A 1056 -59.60 -39.26 39.95
C ILE A 1056 -61.03 -39.77 39.68
N ALA A 1057 -61.30 -40.34 38.50
CA ALA A 1057 -62.61 -40.90 38.18
C ALA A 1057 -63.02 -42.02 39.13
N SER A 1058 -62.12 -42.96 39.44
CA SER A 1058 -62.41 -44.06 40.37
C SER A 1058 -62.74 -43.58 41.78
N LEU A 1059 -62.08 -42.51 42.25
CA LEU A 1059 -62.32 -41.94 43.58
C LEU A 1059 -63.60 -41.10 43.62
N GLN A 1060 -63.94 -40.42 42.52
CA GLN A 1060 -65.21 -39.70 42.35
C GLN A 1060 -66.40 -40.68 42.18
N GLU A 1061 -66.21 -41.76 41.43
CA GLU A 1061 -67.21 -42.84 41.25
C GLU A 1061 -67.39 -43.65 42.53
N SER A 1062 -66.33 -43.94 43.29
CA SER A 1062 -66.47 -44.57 44.62
C SER A 1062 -67.23 -43.68 45.60
N ALA A 1063 -67.11 -42.35 45.49
CA ALA A 1063 -67.89 -41.42 46.30
C ALA A 1063 -69.37 -41.32 45.84
N GLN A 1064 -69.67 -41.67 44.58
CA GLN A 1064 -71.05 -41.73 44.07
C GLN A 1064 -71.68 -43.13 44.11
N GLY A 1065 -70.88 -44.18 44.28
CA GLY A 1065 -71.30 -45.60 44.27
C GLY A 1065 -71.47 -46.24 45.65
N GLU A 1066 -71.27 -45.51 46.75
CA GLU A 1066 -71.56 -45.99 48.11
C GLU A 1066 -73.07 -46.01 48.45
N GLN A 1067 -73.90 -46.52 47.53
CA GLN A 1067 -75.23 -47.05 47.84
C GLN A 1067 -75.48 -48.32 47.01
N GLY A 1068 -74.99 -49.47 47.48
CA GLY A 1068 -75.44 -50.78 46.97
C GLY A 1068 -74.38 -51.87 46.85
N GLU A 1069 -74.23 -52.61 47.93
CA GLU A 1069 -73.88 -54.05 48.01
C GLU A 1069 -72.46 -54.56 47.69
N GLN A 1070 -72.06 -55.46 48.60
CA GLN A 1070 -70.75 -56.07 48.81
C GLN A 1070 -70.48 -57.22 47.82
N SER A 1071 -69.26 -57.30 47.23
CA SER A 1071 -68.59 -58.60 47.06
C SER A 1071 -67.08 -58.51 46.72
N ARG A 1072 -66.31 -59.26 47.53
CA ARG A 1072 -65.13 -60.12 47.27
C ARG A 1072 -63.91 -59.63 46.42
N PRO A 1073 -62.67 -59.92 46.87
CA PRO A 1073 -61.45 -59.46 46.21
C PRO A 1073 -61.11 -60.32 44.98
N SER A 1074 -60.93 -59.67 43.82
CA SER A 1074 -60.51 -60.34 42.59
C SER A 1074 -58.99 -60.56 42.55
N GLU A 1075 -58.57 -61.61 41.85
CA GLU A 1075 -57.22 -62.19 41.80
C GLU A 1075 -56.06 -61.24 41.41
N HIS A 1076 -56.34 -59.99 41.04
CA HIS A 1076 -55.33 -58.99 40.67
C HIS A 1076 -54.40 -58.60 41.84
N GLY A 1077 -54.87 -58.69 43.09
CA GLY A 1077 -54.06 -58.38 44.28
C GLY A 1077 -52.95 -59.40 44.60
N LYS A 1078 -53.08 -60.64 44.12
CA LYS A 1078 -52.08 -61.72 44.32
C LYS A 1078 -50.94 -61.65 43.32
N LEU A 1079 -51.15 -61.04 42.15
CA LEU A 1079 -50.14 -60.89 41.11
C LEU A 1079 -49.20 -59.69 41.40
N PHE A 1080 -49.75 -58.59 41.92
CA PHE A 1080 -49.00 -57.36 42.21
C PHE A 1080 -48.05 -57.51 43.40
N SER A 1081 -48.43 -58.29 44.42
CA SER A 1081 -47.59 -58.60 45.58
C SER A 1081 -46.43 -59.57 45.28
N ARG A 1082 -46.49 -60.34 44.19
CA ARG A 1082 -45.38 -61.18 43.71
C ARG A 1082 -44.37 -60.41 42.87
N LEU A 1083 -44.80 -59.42 42.09
CA LEU A 1083 -43.92 -58.60 41.24
C LEU A 1083 -43.04 -57.62 42.04
N LEU A 1084 -43.51 -57.14 43.20
CA LEU A 1084 -42.75 -56.24 44.08
C LEU A 1084 -41.58 -56.90 44.83
N LYS A 1085 -41.49 -58.24 44.85
CA LYS A 1085 -40.39 -58.96 45.51
C LYS A 1085 -39.15 -59.16 44.61
N LEU A 1086 -39.21 -58.82 43.32
CA LEU A 1086 -38.17 -59.21 42.33
C LEU A 1086 -37.25 -58.08 41.86
N VAL A 1087 -37.46 -56.82 42.29
CA VAL A 1087 -36.58 -55.71 41.89
C VAL A 1087 -36.10 -54.96 43.12
N ASN A 1088 -34.99 -55.46 43.67
CA ASN A 1088 -34.12 -54.70 44.55
C ASN A 1088 -32.69 -54.90 44.05
N PRO A 1089 -31.99 -53.85 43.60
CA PRO A 1089 -30.55 -53.88 43.58
C PRO A 1089 -30.00 -52.70 44.38
N SER A 1090 -29.79 -52.96 45.66
CA SER A 1090 -28.66 -52.39 46.37
C SER A 1090 -27.35 -53.00 45.82
N ALA A 1091 -26.41 -52.11 45.51
CA ALA A 1091 -24.96 -52.30 45.42
C ALA A 1091 -24.29 -52.60 44.06
N ALA A 1092 -23.24 -51.78 43.83
CA ALA A 1092 -22.01 -51.99 43.06
C ALA A 1092 -21.99 -51.68 41.54
N LEU A 1093 -21.63 -50.44 41.23
CA LEU A 1093 -20.93 -50.03 40.01
C LEU A 1093 -19.41 -50.29 40.14
N LYS A 1094 -18.84 -51.07 39.22
CA LYS A 1094 -17.45 -51.04 38.69
C LYS A 1094 -17.56 -51.78 37.36
N THR A 1095 -17.43 -51.22 36.15
CA THR A 1095 -16.38 -50.42 35.52
C THR A 1095 -16.89 -50.04 34.09
N PRO A 1096 -16.18 -49.20 33.31
CA PRO A 1096 -16.81 -48.34 32.30
C PRO A 1096 -16.64 -48.80 30.83
N VAL A 1097 -17.25 -47.99 29.94
CA VAL A 1097 -16.91 -47.78 28.50
C VAL A 1097 -17.58 -48.77 27.51
N PRO A 1098 -17.95 -48.39 26.26
CA PRO A 1098 -18.54 -47.15 25.72
C PRO A 1098 -19.65 -47.37 24.64
N GLN A 1099 -20.15 -46.25 24.11
CA GLN A 1099 -20.59 -46.05 22.70
C GLN A 1099 -21.80 -46.86 22.18
N CYS A 1100 -22.94 -46.20 22.07
CA CYS A 1100 -23.36 -45.58 20.79
C CYS A 1100 -24.74 -44.90 20.94
N LEU A 1101 -24.76 -43.61 20.54
CA LEU A 1101 -25.90 -42.70 20.32
C LEU A 1101 -26.76 -42.27 21.51
#